data_AF-A0A842KNM8-F1
#
_entry.id   AF-A0A842KNM8-F1
#
_cell.length_a   1.000
_cell.length_b   1.000
_cell.length_c   1.000
_cell.angle_alpha   90.00
_cell.angle_beta   90.00
_cell.angle_gamma   90.00
#
_symmetry.space_group_name_H-M   'P 1'
#
loop_
_entity.id
_entity.type
_entity.pdbx_description
1 polymer ?
#
loop_
_entity_poly.entity_id
_entity_poly.type
_entity_poly.pdbx_seq_one_letter_code
_entity_poly.pdbx_strand_id
1 'polypeptide(L)'
;MKEICVLSGKGGAGKTSIVASIAILLANRSIVACDCDVDAPNLALLLGNPNKIYCERISASEKAFVLSSRCRSCKKCLNTCRFNAISWDDEISKPDIKRFLCEGCGACAYTCPSNAIEIHPTDTGKVCLSESDHGFSIVTGQLKLGETGSGKIVDAVRRKASEVGRVEDAELILLDSAAGIGCPVISSIKATDHVIIIAEANMVALNDFRRTLQLVRHFKIPHSIIINKWDINKDVSKKIESFAQESDIPVLGKIPYTITFIEALANLTPAVLYDPRLEKTFEIILNNLRGGHMKSLKEGEKVARYSTYANIALTLMKGIVGLLSGSLALIADAIHSLVDIFASVTVYIGLKLSQKKPDELFPYGYYRIETFASLIISVIIIITGFEIGMESFSYILHPSKIMLPSLALLITLISVFISYFFAVYKEKIGRKIKSQALVNDGRHSLLDVVSSMIVFFGILFEYLGLRGFQGFAGILIAILIIYLGLKFARYDILVLLDACIDQKSLQTLEKTVLGVKGVEGIHDVRVRRSGPYLFAELHLELERGTSLKEIENIISEINNKVKEKIPSMDHIIIQPETPPKDYMLIAAPLKDNKGLDSTISPHFGKADYFIIASVKDDRIQDSKIIENPARELEKKRGIKAAELLKDEGIDVLIVDHLSEGPSYVLSQHILGTAKPKGSSLEDIILNAYRKFR
;
A
#
# COMPACT_ATOMS: atom_id res chain seq x y z
N MET A 1 -16.92 1.03 -0.80
CA MET A 1 -17.46 -0.31 -0.54
C MET A 1 -16.39 -1.12 0.15
N LYS A 2 -16.73 -1.76 1.28
CA LYS A 2 -15.78 -2.60 2.01
C LYS A 2 -15.88 -4.05 1.53
N GLU A 3 -14.78 -4.79 1.56
CA GLU A 3 -14.75 -6.24 1.30
C GLU A 3 -14.39 -7.01 2.56
N ILE A 4 -15.29 -7.89 3.00
CA ILE A 4 -15.05 -8.79 4.14
C ILE A 4 -15.04 -10.22 3.65
N CYS A 5 -13.90 -10.89 3.79
CA CYS A 5 -13.76 -12.30 3.43
C CYS A 5 -13.83 -13.20 4.66
N VAL A 6 -14.67 -14.24 4.58
CA VAL A 6 -14.78 -15.29 5.59
C VAL A 6 -14.06 -16.53 5.09
N LEU A 7 -13.14 -17.07 5.89
CA LEU A 7 -12.32 -18.21 5.50
C LEU A 7 -12.00 -19.15 6.68
N SER A 8 -11.46 -20.33 6.37
CA SER A 8 -11.14 -21.38 7.35
C SER A 8 -9.99 -22.23 6.85
N GLY A 9 -9.16 -22.73 7.77
CA GLY A 9 -8.04 -23.60 7.40
C GLY A 9 -8.42 -25.00 6.95
N LYS A 10 -9.66 -25.44 7.20
CA LYS A 10 -10.18 -26.75 6.81
C LYS A 10 -11.59 -26.68 6.20
N GLY A 11 -11.92 -27.70 5.40
CA GLY A 11 -13.28 -27.93 4.92
C GLY A 11 -14.24 -28.29 6.06
N GLY A 12 -15.54 -28.02 5.90
CA GLY A 12 -16.56 -28.38 6.90
C GLY A 12 -16.61 -27.51 8.18
N ALA A 13 -15.84 -26.41 8.23
CA ALA A 13 -15.82 -25.48 9.37
C ALA A 13 -17.10 -24.63 9.51
N GLY A 14 -18.06 -24.73 8.59
CA GLY A 14 -19.33 -23.99 8.62
C GLY A 14 -19.30 -22.58 8.00
N LYS A 15 -18.29 -22.26 7.16
CA LYS A 15 -18.12 -20.94 6.53
C LYS A 15 -19.36 -20.45 5.82
N THR A 16 -19.86 -21.20 4.83
CA THR A 16 -21.03 -20.83 4.04
C THR A 16 -22.26 -20.55 4.90
N SER A 17 -22.54 -21.39 5.90
CA SER A 17 -23.66 -21.17 6.82
C SER A 17 -23.48 -19.91 7.66
N ILE A 18 -22.26 -19.59 8.08
CA ILE A 18 -21.92 -18.36 8.81
C ILE A 18 -22.05 -17.13 7.88
N VAL A 19 -21.54 -17.22 6.64
CA VAL A 19 -21.64 -16.16 5.64
C VAL A 19 -23.09 -15.87 5.29
N ALA A 20 -23.89 -16.90 5.00
CA ALA A 20 -25.31 -16.76 4.73
C ALA A 20 -26.04 -16.10 5.91
N SER A 21 -25.73 -16.53 7.14
CA SER A 21 -26.32 -15.95 8.36
C SER A 21 -25.95 -14.47 8.54
N ILE A 22 -24.70 -14.10 8.29
CA ILE A 22 -24.25 -12.70 8.32
C ILE A 22 -24.94 -11.88 7.21
N ALA A 23 -25.05 -12.42 6.00
CA ALA A 23 -25.69 -11.75 4.87
C ALA A 23 -27.16 -11.42 5.18
N ILE A 24 -27.93 -12.37 5.74
CA ILE A 24 -29.33 -12.14 6.14
C ILE A 24 -29.45 -11.01 7.16
N LEU A 25 -28.62 -11.00 8.21
CA LEU A 25 -28.66 -9.93 9.21
C LEU A 25 -28.20 -8.57 8.68
N LEU A 26 -27.54 -8.56 7.53
CA LEU A 26 -27.11 -7.35 6.83
C LEU A 26 -28.00 -7.02 5.62
N ALA A 27 -29.07 -7.78 5.36
CA ALA A 27 -29.94 -7.59 4.19
C ALA A 27 -30.62 -6.21 4.16
N ASN A 28 -30.85 -5.59 5.33
CA ASN A 28 -31.34 -4.21 5.43
C ASN A 28 -30.32 -3.14 4.99
N ARG A 29 -29.13 -3.55 4.54
CA ARG A 29 -28.09 -2.70 3.96
C ARG A 29 -27.86 -3.09 2.51
N SER A 30 -27.33 -2.16 1.71
CA SER A 30 -26.88 -2.49 0.36
C SER A 30 -25.63 -3.38 0.45
N ILE A 31 -25.76 -4.68 0.18
CA ILE A 31 -24.68 -5.66 0.23
C ILE A 31 -24.63 -6.49 -1.05
N VAL A 32 -23.45 -7.06 -1.34
CA VAL A 32 -23.28 -8.10 -2.37
C VAL A 32 -22.65 -9.33 -1.72
N ALA A 33 -23.27 -10.49 -1.87
CA ALA A 33 -22.73 -11.76 -1.38
C ALA A 33 -21.94 -12.46 -2.50
N CYS A 34 -20.79 -13.05 -2.18
CA CYS A 34 -19.92 -13.70 -3.17
C CYS A 34 -19.57 -15.11 -2.74
N ASP A 35 -19.80 -16.08 -3.62
CA ASP A 35 -19.35 -17.44 -3.45
C ASP A 35 -18.03 -17.65 -4.20
N CYS A 36 -16.94 -17.61 -3.44
CA CYS A 36 -15.58 -17.84 -3.94
C CYS A 36 -15.12 -19.30 -3.72
N ASP A 37 -15.98 -20.20 -3.22
CA ASP A 37 -15.71 -21.64 -3.22
C ASP A 37 -16.12 -22.25 -4.56
N VAL A 38 -15.39 -21.88 -5.61
CA VAL A 38 -15.73 -22.19 -7.01
C VAL A 38 -15.73 -23.69 -7.35
N ASP A 39 -15.10 -24.50 -6.50
CA ASP A 39 -15.06 -25.95 -6.64
C ASP A 39 -16.37 -26.60 -6.19
N ALA A 40 -17.04 -26.02 -5.19
CA ALA A 40 -18.30 -26.52 -4.64
C ALA A 40 -19.22 -25.36 -4.17
N PRO A 41 -19.68 -24.49 -5.09
CA PRO A 41 -20.46 -23.31 -4.72
C PRO A 41 -21.82 -23.71 -4.16
N ASN A 42 -22.15 -23.21 -2.98
CA ASN A 42 -23.34 -23.57 -2.22
C ASN A 42 -24.00 -22.37 -1.51
N LEU A 43 -23.39 -21.17 -1.53
CA LEU A 43 -23.91 -19.99 -0.85
C LEU A 43 -25.25 -19.53 -1.44
N ALA A 44 -25.36 -19.55 -2.77
CA ALA A 44 -26.60 -19.17 -3.46
C ALA A 44 -27.78 -20.08 -3.04
N LEU A 45 -27.54 -21.38 -2.88
CA LEU A 45 -28.57 -22.35 -2.48
C LEU A 45 -29.17 -22.03 -1.10
N LEU A 46 -28.35 -21.49 -0.19
CA LEU A 46 -28.79 -21.09 1.15
C LEU A 46 -29.52 -19.74 1.18
N LEU A 47 -29.25 -18.85 0.22
CA LEU A 47 -29.78 -17.48 0.22
C LEU A 47 -31.04 -17.29 -0.62
N GLY A 48 -31.50 -18.35 -1.28
CA GLY A 48 -32.76 -18.39 -2.02
C GLY A 48 -32.66 -19.09 -3.37
N ASN A 49 -33.81 -19.38 -3.99
CA ASN A 49 -33.85 -20.01 -5.33
C ASN A 49 -33.70 -18.91 -6.41
N PRO A 50 -32.56 -18.84 -7.13
CA PRO A 50 -32.24 -17.66 -7.92
C PRO A 50 -33.15 -17.52 -9.15
N ASN A 51 -34.11 -16.59 -9.09
CA ASN A 51 -35.08 -16.34 -10.17
C ASN A 51 -34.51 -15.59 -11.40
N LYS A 52 -33.33 -14.98 -11.27
CA LYS A 52 -32.64 -14.24 -12.34
C LYS A 52 -31.17 -14.64 -12.39
N ILE A 53 -30.82 -15.64 -13.20
CA ILE A 53 -29.44 -16.09 -13.33
C ILE A 53 -28.87 -15.56 -14.65
N TYR A 54 -27.89 -14.67 -14.56
CA TYR A 54 -27.04 -14.32 -15.70
C TYR A 54 -25.68 -14.99 -15.53
N CYS A 55 -25.32 -15.91 -16.41
CA CYS A 55 -24.01 -16.57 -16.37
C CYS A 55 -23.16 -16.20 -17.58
N GLU A 56 -21.92 -15.79 -17.31
CA GLU A 56 -20.88 -15.59 -18.32
C GLU A 56 -19.85 -16.74 -18.24
N ARG A 57 -19.42 -17.25 -19.40
CA ARG A 57 -18.36 -18.26 -19.46
C ARG A 57 -17.00 -17.60 -19.34
N ILE A 58 -16.14 -18.18 -18.51
CA ILE A 58 -14.78 -17.71 -18.28
C ILE A 58 -13.80 -18.74 -18.85
N SER A 59 -12.89 -18.26 -19.69
CA SER A 59 -11.73 -19.02 -20.16
C SER A 59 -10.49 -18.58 -19.38
N ALA A 60 -10.28 -19.18 -18.21
CA ALA A 60 -9.19 -18.86 -17.30
C ALA A 60 -7.95 -19.75 -17.51
N SER A 61 -8.08 -20.87 -18.22
CA SER A 61 -6.98 -21.79 -18.54
C SER A 61 -6.82 -21.90 -20.05
N GLU A 62 -5.65 -22.41 -20.44
CA GLU A 62 -5.34 -22.73 -21.82
C GLU A 62 -4.96 -24.21 -21.89
N LYS A 63 -5.15 -24.85 -23.04
CA LYS A 63 -4.73 -26.24 -23.27
C LYS A 63 -3.97 -26.35 -24.58
N ALA A 64 -3.07 -27.33 -24.62
CA ALA A 64 -2.32 -27.64 -25.82
C ALA A 64 -3.10 -28.57 -26.76
N PHE A 65 -3.05 -28.29 -28.05
CA PHE A 65 -3.69 -29.04 -29.13
C PHE A 65 -2.66 -29.40 -30.19
N VAL A 66 -2.70 -30.64 -30.68
CA VAL A 66 -1.75 -31.13 -31.70
C VAL A 66 -2.38 -31.02 -33.08
N LEU A 67 -1.72 -30.28 -33.97
CA LEU A 67 -2.00 -30.28 -35.40
C LEU A 67 -1.30 -31.47 -36.06
N SER A 68 -2.01 -32.58 -36.20
CA SER A 68 -1.48 -33.84 -36.76
C SER A 68 -0.83 -33.66 -38.14
N SER A 69 -1.35 -32.74 -38.96
CA SER A 69 -0.81 -32.40 -40.29
C SER A 69 0.57 -31.74 -40.27
N ARG A 70 0.92 -31.02 -39.21
CA ARG A 70 2.21 -30.30 -39.07
C ARG A 70 3.25 -31.08 -38.25
N CYS A 71 2.83 -32.07 -37.48
CA CYS A 71 3.73 -32.78 -36.57
C CYS A 71 4.71 -33.70 -37.33
N ARG A 72 6.03 -33.50 -37.15
CA ARG A 72 7.08 -34.35 -37.73
C ARG A 72 7.55 -35.51 -36.82
N SER A 73 6.77 -35.83 -35.79
CA SER A 73 7.00 -36.96 -34.89
C SER A 73 8.37 -37.00 -34.17
N CYS A 74 8.94 -35.83 -33.87
CA CYS A 74 10.29 -35.71 -33.28
C CYS A 74 10.40 -36.00 -31.76
N LYS A 75 9.28 -36.34 -31.08
CA LYS A 75 9.18 -36.65 -29.64
C LYS A 75 9.65 -35.57 -28.64
N LYS A 76 10.15 -34.41 -29.07
CA LYS A 76 10.65 -33.35 -28.17
C LYS A 76 9.62 -32.82 -27.17
N CYS A 77 8.36 -32.68 -27.58
CA CYS A 77 7.28 -32.21 -26.71
C CYS A 77 7.04 -33.15 -25.51
N LEU A 78 7.25 -34.46 -25.69
CA LEU A 78 7.10 -35.47 -24.64
C LEU A 78 8.06 -35.20 -23.49
N ASN A 79 9.35 -35.01 -23.80
CA ASN A 79 10.41 -34.79 -22.82
C ASN A 79 10.36 -33.40 -22.15
N THR A 80 9.57 -32.47 -22.71
CA THR A 80 9.44 -31.10 -22.21
C THR A 80 8.31 -30.98 -21.17
N CYS A 81 7.32 -31.87 -21.21
CA CYS A 81 6.13 -31.74 -20.37
C CYS A 81 6.39 -32.16 -18.92
N ARG A 82 6.59 -31.19 -18.03
CA ARG A 82 6.75 -31.44 -16.57
C ARG A 82 5.53 -32.09 -15.90
N PHE A 83 4.35 -31.94 -16.50
CA PHE A 83 3.08 -32.43 -15.95
C PHE A 83 2.72 -33.84 -16.43
N ASN A 84 3.57 -34.48 -17.25
CA ASN A 84 3.27 -35.77 -17.90
C ASN A 84 1.92 -35.76 -18.64
N ALA A 85 1.54 -34.61 -19.18
CA ALA A 85 0.28 -34.42 -19.90
C ALA A 85 0.34 -34.88 -21.36
N ILE A 86 1.51 -35.27 -21.85
CA ILE A 86 1.70 -35.74 -23.22
C ILE A 86 2.10 -37.22 -23.14
N SER A 87 1.33 -38.08 -23.79
CA SER A 87 1.65 -39.48 -24.09
C SER A 87 2.01 -39.63 -25.56
N TRP A 88 2.59 -40.78 -25.91
CA TRP A 88 2.87 -41.12 -27.29
C TRP A 88 1.88 -42.18 -27.76
N ASP A 89 1.24 -41.94 -28.91
CA ASP A 89 0.43 -42.94 -29.59
C ASP A 89 1.30 -43.62 -30.65
N ASP A 90 1.59 -44.90 -30.43
CA ASP A 90 2.45 -45.71 -31.31
C ASP A 90 1.75 -46.08 -32.63
N GLU A 91 0.40 -46.16 -32.67
CA GLU A 91 -0.35 -46.53 -33.88
C GLU A 91 -0.30 -45.43 -34.94
N ILE A 92 -0.52 -44.18 -34.52
CA ILE A 92 -0.47 -43.02 -35.43
C ILE A 92 0.88 -42.30 -35.40
N SER A 93 1.81 -42.72 -34.54
CA SER A 93 3.14 -42.11 -34.35
C SER A 93 3.06 -40.60 -34.07
N LYS A 94 2.14 -40.17 -33.20
CA LYS A 94 1.91 -38.76 -32.84
C LYS A 94 1.79 -38.60 -31.32
N PRO A 95 2.07 -37.39 -30.78
CA PRO A 95 1.80 -37.10 -29.38
C PRO A 95 0.30 -36.99 -29.13
N ASP A 96 -0.17 -37.62 -28.05
CA ASP A 96 -1.52 -37.49 -27.52
C ASP A 96 -1.48 -36.62 -26.25
N ILE A 97 -2.35 -35.62 -26.17
CA ILE A 97 -2.37 -34.67 -25.04
C ILE A 97 -3.54 -34.99 -24.13
N LYS A 98 -3.20 -35.49 -22.93
CA LYS A 98 -4.14 -35.70 -21.83
C LYS A 98 -4.57 -34.35 -21.25
N ARG A 99 -5.69 -33.82 -21.75
CA ARG A 99 -6.22 -32.49 -21.42
C ARG A 99 -6.37 -32.22 -19.91
N PHE A 100 -6.74 -33.24 -19.12
CA PHE A 100 -6.89 -33.12 -17.66
C PHE A 100 -5.56 -32.84 -16.92
N LEU A 101 -4.43 -33.30 -17.47
CA LEU A 101 -3.11 -33.08 -16.87
C LEU A 101 -2.40 -31.85 -17.44
N CYS A 102 -2.91 -31.28 -18.52
CA CYS A 102 -2.28 -30.17 -19.22
C CYS A 102 -2.59 -28.85 -18.49
N GLU A 103 -1.55 -28.17 -17.97
CA GLU A 103 -1.70 -26.83 -17.36
C GLU A 103 -1.66 -25.68 -18.38
N GLY A 104 -1.51 -25.96 -19.68
CA GLY A 104 -1.49 -24.91 -20.70
C GLY A 104 -0.24 -24.03 -20.75
N CYS A 105 0.83 -24.35 -20.01
CA CYS A 105 2.02 -23.51 -19.87
C CYS A 105 2.80 -23.14 -21.16
N GLY A 106 2.42 -23.67 -22.33
CA GLY A 106 3.04 -23.34 -23.61
C GLY A 106 4.41 -23.96 -23.91
N ALA A 107 5.07 -24.61 -22.94
CA ALA A 107 6.43 -25.14 -23.11
C ALA A 107 6.55 -26.15 -24.27
N CYS A 108 5.52 -26.99 -24.46
CA CYS A 108 5.47 -27.96 -25.56
C CYS A 108 5.28 -27.29 -26.93
N ALA A 109 4.51 -26.20 -27.01
CA ALA A 109 4.35 -25.39 -28.21
C ALA A 109 5.67 -24.71 -28.60
N TYR A 110 6.34 -24.08 -27.62
CA TYR A 110 7.62 -23.41 -27.81
C TYR A 110 8.73 -24.36 -28.30
N THR A 111 8.76 -25.58 -27.77
CA THR A 111 9.81 -26.57 -28.12
C THR A 111 9.52 -27.31 -29.44
N CYS A 112 8.32 -27.16 -30.02
CA CYS A 112 7.93 -27.87 -31.23
C CYS A 112 8.59 -27.24 -32.48
N PRO A 113 9.57 -27.91 -33.13
CA PRO A 113 10.30 -27.32 -34.27
C PRO A 113 9.45 -27.16 -35.53
N SER A 114 8.27 -27.81 -35.57
CA SER A 114 7.35 -27.76 -36.71
C SER A 114 6.07 -26.96 -36.39
N ASN A 115 6.04 -26.22 -35.27
CA ASN A 115 4.86 -25.46 -34.81
C ASN A 115 3.56 -26.25 -34.91
N ALA A 116 3.61 -27.51 -34.47
CA ALA A 116 2.50 -28.46 -34.55
C ALA A 116 1.68 -28.53 -33.27
N ILE A 117 2.01 -27.73 -32.25
CA ILE A 117 1.26 -27.65 -31.00
C ILE A 117 0.78 -26.20 -30.83
N GLU A 118 -0.53 -26.03 -30.72
CA GLU A 118 -1.17 -24.73 -30.49
C GLU A 118 -1.72 -24.68 -29.07
N ILE A 119 -1.74 -23.47 -28.49
CA ILE A 119 -2.32 -23.22 -27.18
C ILE A 119 -3.63 -22.46 -27.41
N HIS A 120 -4.74 -23.04 -26.98
CA HIS A 120 -6.05 -22.40 -27.08
C HIS A 120 -6.65 -22.18 -25.69
N PRO A 121 -7.33 -21.04 -25.48
CA PRO A 121 -8.15 -20.83 -24.30
C PRO A 121 -9.22 -21.92 -24.21
N THR A 122 -9.42 -22.46 -23.02
CA THR A 122 -10.47 -23.44 -22.77
C THR A 122 -11.50 -22.90 -21.78
N ASP A 123 -12.76 -23.24 -22.04
CA ASP A 123 -13.87 -22.95 -21.15
C ASP A 123 -13.68 -23.65 -19.80
N THR A 124 -13.17 -22.89 -18.82
CA THR A 124 -12.83 -23.37 -17.48
C THR A 124 -13.99 -23.38 -16.51
N GLY A 125 -14.99 -22.55 -16.73
CA GLY A 125 -16.06 -22.35 -15.76
C GLY A 125 -16.91 -21.15 -16.10
N LYS A 126 -17.76 -20.78 -15.16
CA LYS A 126 -18.70 -19.67 -15.32
C LYS A 126 -18.76 -18.81 -14.07
N VAL A 127 -19.06 -17.53 -14.26
CA VAL A 127 -19.45 -16.62 -13.19
C VAL A 127 -20.92 -16.30 -13.41
N CYS A 128 -21.72 -16.45 -12.36
CA CYS A 128 -23.15 -16.24 -12.40
C CYS A 128 -23.54 -15.14 -11.42
N LEU A 129 -24.35 -14.19 -11.87
CA LEU A 129 -25.04 -13.22 -11.04
C LEU A 129 -26.47 -13.72 -10.81
N SER A 130 -26.89 -13.69 -9.55
CA SER A 130 -28.25 -14.02 -9.12
C SER A 130 -28.76 -13.07 -8.05
N GLU A 131 -30.07 -12.97 -7.90
CA GLU A 131 -30.71 -12.19 -6.84
C GLU A 131 -31.13 -13.13 -5.70
N SER A 132 -30.88 -12.74 -4.45
CA SER A 132 -31.33 -13.48 -3.26
C SER A 132 -32.83 -13.30 -3.03
N ASP A 133 -33.46 -14.24 -2.29
CA ASP A 133 -34.86 -14.09 -1.85
C ASP A 133 -35.04 -12.93 -0.85
N HIS A 134 -33.94 -12.27 -0.48
CA HIS A 134 -33.85 -11.25 0.56
C HIS A 134 -33.40 -9.88 0.00
N GLY A 135 -33.43 -9.71 -1.33
CA GLY A 135 -33.31 -8.41 -1.99
C GLY A 135 -31.88 -7.89 -2.19
N PHE A 136 -30.88 -8.78 -2.28
CA PHE A 136 -29.50 -8.39 -2.58
C PHE A 136 -28.83 -9.34 -3.59
N SER A 137 -27.83 -8.83 -4.31
CA SER A 137 -27.13 -9.58 -5.35
C SER A 137 -26.15 -10.62 -4.80
N ILE A 138 -26.09 -11.77 -5.47
CA ILE A 138 -25.19 -12.89 -5.21
C ILE A 138 -24.36 -13.16 -6.46
N VAL A 139 -23.04 -13.16 -6.33
CA VAL A 139 -22.12 -13.53 -7.40
C VAL A 139 -21.46 -14.86 -7.08
N THR A 140 -21.61 -15.84 -7.96
CA THR A 140 -21.14 -17.21 -7.76
C THR A 140 -20.22 -17.63 -8.88
N GLY A 141 -19.05 -18.20 -8.55
CA GLY A 141 -18.19 -18.87 -9.53
C GLY A 141 -18.41 -20.37 -9.51
N GLN A 142 -18.34 -21.01 -10.67
CA GLN A 142 -18.35 -22.46 -10.78
C GLN A 142 -17.27 -22.92 -11.75
N LEU A 143 -16.30 -23.67 -11.23
CA LEU A 143 -15.29 -24.36 -12.02
C LEU A 143 -15.92 -25.57 -12.71
N LYS A 144 -15.53 -25.83 -13.95
CA LYS A 144 -15.93 -27.03 -14.68
C LYS A 144 -15.22 -28.25 -14.12
N LEU A 145 -15.93 -29.36 -14.01
CA LEU A 145 -15.39 -30.61 -13.47
C LEU A 145 -14.10 -31.02 -14.20
N GLY A 146 -13.02 -31.19 -13.43
CA GLY A 146 -11.72 -31.62 -13.94
C GLY A 146 -10.85 -30.52 -14.56
N GLU A 147 -11.27 -29.26 -14.53
CA GLU A 147 -10.45 -28.13 -14.98
C GLU A 147 -9.57 -27.55 -13.86
N THR A 148 -8.56 -26.77 -14.25
CA THR A 148 -7.64 -26.07 -13.32
C THR A 148 -7.84 -24.56 -13.38
N GLY A 149 -7.30 -23.83 -12.40
CA GLY A 149 -7.38 -22.37 -12.38
C GLY A 149 -8.51 -21.79 -11.51
N SER A 150 -8.93 -22.50 -10.46
CA SER A 150 -9.91 -22.03 -9.48
C SER A 150 -9.63 -20.62 -8.96
N GLY A 151 -8.35 -20.27 -8.70
CA GLY A 151 -7.97 -18.90 -8.30
C GLY A 151 -8.33 -17.81 -9.32
N LYS A 152 -8.18 -18.08 -10.62
CA LYS A 152 -8.56 -17.11 -11.67
C LYS A 152 -10.07 -16.95 -11.80
N ILE A 153 -10.84 -18.01 -11.53
CA ILE A 153 -12.31 -17.91 -11.45
C ILE A 153 -12.70 -17.08 -10.23
N VAL A 154 -12.07 -17.29 -9.07
CA VAL A 154 -12.28 -16.45 -7.88
C VAL A 154 -11.99 -14.98 -8.18
N ASP A 155 -10.89 -14.67 -8.87
CA ASP A 155 -10.60 -13.29 -9.30
C ASP A 155 -11.68 -12.71 -10.23
N ALA A 156 -12.26 -13.53 -11.12
CA ALA A 156 -13.37 -13.13 -11.99
C ALA A 156 -14.66 -12.87 -11.20
N VAL A 157 -14.99 -13.75 -10.24
CA VAL A 157 -16.13 -13.59 -9.31
C VAL A 157 -15.99 -12.27 -8.56
N ARG A 158 -14.82 -12.00 -7.98
CA ARG A 158 -14.59 -10.77 -7.21
C ARG A 158 -14.67 -9.51 -8.06
N ARG A 159 -14.15 -9.56 -9.28
CA ARG A 159 -14.27 -8.45 -10.23
C ARG A 159 -15.74 -8.18 -10.56
N LYS A 160 -16.52 -9.22 -10.82
CA LYS A 160 -17.95 -9.10 -11.10
C LYS A 160 -18.71 -8.57 -9.89
N ALA A 161 -18.40 -9.03 -8.69
CA ALA A 161 -18.97 -8.50 -7.45
C ALA A 161 -18.66 -7.02 -7.23
N SER A 162 -17.43 -6.60 -7.50
CA SER A 162 -17.03 -5.19 -7.46
C SER A 162 -17.79 -4.34 -8.49
N GLU A 163 -18.03 -4.87 -9.68
CA GLU A 163 -18.83 -4.20 -10.72
C GLU A 163 -20.27 -4.03 -10.26
N VAL A 164 -20.92 -5.11 -9.83
CA VAL A 164 -22.31 -5.12 -9.34
C VAL A 164 -22.47 -4.20 -8.15
N GLY A 165 -21.58 -4.29 -7.16
CA GLY A 165 -21.64 -3.43 -5.99
C GLY A 165 -21.46 -1.95 -6.31
N ARG A 166 -20.75 -1.57 -7.38
CA ARG A 166 -20.65 -0.16 -7.81
C ARG A 166 -21.94 0.33 -8.45
N VAL A 167 -22.63 -0.54 -9.19
CA VAL A 167 -23.92 -0.23 -9.81
C VAL A 167 -25.03 -0.13 -8.76
N GLU A 168 -24.99 -0.98 -7.73
CA GLU A 168 -25.98 -1.04 -6.65
C GLU A 168 -25.64 -0.14 -5.44
N ASP A 169 -24.56 0.65 -5.53
CA ASP A 169 -24.02 1.46 -4.44
C ASP A 169 -23.90 0.68 -3.11
N ALA A 170 -23.36 -0.53 -3.20
CA ALA A 170 -23.22 -1.43 -2.07
C ALA A 170 -22.22 -0.89 -1.04
N GLU A 171 -22.61 -0.96 0.24
CA GLU A 171 -21.74 -0.62 1.36
C GLU A 171 -20.67 -1.69 1.56
N LEU A 172 -21.02 -2.96 1.31
CA LEU A 172 -20.25 -4.14 1.71
C LEU A 172 -20.35 -5.28 0.67
N ILE A 173 -19.22 -5.87 0.34
CA ILE A 173 -19.13 -7.18 -0.31
C ILE A 173 -18.72 -8.21 0.74
N LEU A 174 -19.50 -9.29 0.86
CA LEU A 174 -19.23 -10.40 1.77
C LEU A 174 -18.80 -11.63 0.96
N LEU A 175 -17.58 -12.11 1.18
CA LEU A 175 -16.99 -13.21 0.42
C LEU A 175 -16.94 -14.50 1.24
N ASP A 176 -17.51 -15.59 0.72
CA ASP A 176 -17.29 -16.96 1.20
C ASP A 176 -16.12 -17.58 0.44
N SER A 177 -14.97 -17.70 1.11
CA SER A 177 -13.78 -18.30 0.49
C SER A 177 -13.84 -19.83 0.53
N ALA A 178 -13.14 -20.49 -0.39
CA ALA A 178 -12.76 -21.90 -0.23
C ALA A 178 -11.99 -22.18 1.07
N ALA A 179 -11.86 -23.45 1.43
CA ALA A 179 -11.05 -23.89 2.58
C ALA A 179 -9.54 -23.96 2.28
N GLY A 180 -8.72 -23.80 3.32
CA GLY A 180 -7.29 -24.07 3.27
C GLY A 180 -6.44 -22.82 3.08
N ILE A 181 -5.35 -22.96 2.32
CA ILE A 181 -4.36 -21.90 2.06
C ILE A 181 -3.92 -21.85 0.58
N GLY A 182 -4.70 -22.49 -0.31
CA GLY A 182 -4.37 -22.59 -1.74
C GLY A 182 -4.71 -21.34 -2.54
N CYS A 183 -4.49 -21.39 -3.85
CA CYS A 183 -4.76 -20.29 -4.78
C CYS A 183 -6.18 -19.69 -4.67
N PRO A 184 -7.26 -20.48 -4.49
CA PRO A 184 -8.60 -19.92 -4.28
C PRO A 184 -8.68 -19.00 -3.06
N VAL A 185 -8.11 -19.43 -1.93
CA VAL A 185 -8.09 -18.65 -0.69
C VAL A 185 -7.27 -17.38 -0.85
N ILE A 186 -6.10 -17.48 -1.48
CA ILE A 186 -5.24 -16.32 -1.77
C ILE A 186 -5.97 -15.31 -2.66
N SER A 187 -6.67 -15.77 -3.69
CA SER A 187 -7.41 -14.92 -4.63
C SER A 187 -8.63 -14.27 -3.94
N SER A 188 -9.27 -14.98 -3.01
CA SER A 188 -10.38 -14.47 -2.19
C SER A 188 -9.98 -13.31 -1.27
N ILE A 189 -8.80 -13.40 -0.64
CA ILE A 189 -8.33 -12.39 0.33
C ILE A 189 -7.55 -11.24 -0.29
N LYS A 190 -7.06 -11.41 -1.53
CA LYS A 190 -6.19 -10.42 -2.19
C LYS A 190 -6.95 -9.11 -2.38
N ALA A 191 -6.62 -8.07 -1.61
CA ALA A 191 -7.31 -6.76 -1.60
C ALA A 191 -8.68 -6.72 -0.90
N THR A 192 -8.90 -7.58 0.12
CA THR A 192 -10.03 -7.42 1.05
C THR A 192 -9.68 -6.48 2.21
N ASP A 193 -10.64 -5.72 2.72
CA ASP A 193 -10.42 -4.79 3.85
C ASP A 193 -10.31 -5.50 5.20
N HIS A 194 -10.98 -6.65 5.35
CA HIS A 194 -10.97 -7.41 6.59
C HIS A 194 -11.21 -8.91 6.35
N VAL A 195 -10.58 -9.75 7.17
CA VAL A 195 -10.75 -11.21 7.11
C VAL A 195 -11.32 -11.74 8.43
N ILE A 196 -12.37 -12.56 8.33
CA ILE A 196 -12.92 -13.31 9.45
C ILE A 196 -12.47 -14.76 9.33
N ILE A 197 -11.64 -15.22 10.26
CA ILE A 197 -11.15 -16.59 10.30
C ILE A 197 -12.07 -17.43 11.20
N ILE A 198 -12.63 -18.50 10.64
CA ILE A 198 -13.45 -19.46 11.38
C ILE A 198 -12.53 -20.54 11.96
N ALA A 199 -12.39 -20.56 13.28
CA ALA A 199 -11.60 -21.53 14.01
C ALA A 199 -12.52 -22.54 14.71
N GLU A 200 -12.34 -23.84 14.46
CA GLU A 200 -13.07 -24.89 15.17
C GLU A 200 -12.34 -25.33 16.43
N ALA A 201 -13.08 -25.69 17.48
CA ALA A 201 -12.53 -26.20 18.74
C ALA A 201 -12.05 -27.66 18.64
N ASN A 202 -11.09 -27.93 17.76
CA ASN A 202 -10.45 -29.25 17.60
C ASN A 202 -8.93 -29.08 17.40
N MET A 203 -8.12 -30.00 17.94
CA MET A 203 -6.65 -29.95 17.89
C MET A 203 -6.08 -29.86 16.46
N VAL A 204 -6.66 -30.59 15.50
CA VAL A 204 -6.25 -30.48 14.08
C VAL A 204 -6.57 -29.09 13.53
N ALA A 205 -7.76 -28.58 13.86
CA ALA A 205 -8.22 -27.27 13.40
C ALA A 205 -7.40 -26.10 13.97
N LEU A 206 -6.77 -26.26 15.14
CA LEU A 206 -5.85 -25.25 15.69
C LEU A 206 -4.60 -25.07 14.81
N ASN A 207 -4.04 -26.17 14.29
CA ASN A 207 -2.88 -26.10 13.40
C ASN A 207 -3.26 -25.50 12.05
N ASP A 208 -4.42 -25.88 11.49
CA ASP A 208 -4.94 -25.30 10.27
C ASP A 208 -5.23 -23.80 10.44
N PHE A 209 -5.84 -23.41 11.57
CA PHE A 209 -6.04 -22.02 11.94
C PHE A 209 -4.74 -21.22 11.97
N ARG A 210 -3.67 -21.77 12.57
CA ARG A 210 -2.35 -21.11 12.60
C ARG A 210 -1.77 -20.90 11.21
N ARG A 211 -1.88 -21.88 10.31
CA ARG A 211 -1.42 -21.77 8.91
C ARG A 211 -2.20 -20.71 8.14
N THR A 212 -3.52 -20.70 8.32
CA THR A 212 -4.40 -19.70 7.73
C THR A 212 -4.10 -18.30 8.26
N LEU A 213 -3.87 -18.16 9.57
CA LEU A 213 -3.48 -16.89 10.16
C LEU A 213 -2.13 -16.40 9.63
N GLN A 214 -1.16 -17.30 9.44
CA GLN A 214 0.12 -16.95 8.81
C GLN A 214 -0.09 -16.42 7.38
N LEU A 215 -0.98 -17.03 6.60
CA LEU A 215 -1.33 -16.56 5.26
C LEU A 215 -1.95 -15.15 5.32
N VAL A 216 -2.92 -14.92 6.19
CA VAL A 216 -3.61 -13.61 6.32
C VAL A 216 -2.63 -12.53 6.80
N ARG A 217 -1.74 -12.87 7.74
CA ARG A 217 -0.68 -11.98 8.22
C ARG A 217 0.35 -11.68 7.14
N HIS A 218 0.67 -12.65 6.27
CA HIS A 218 1.56 -12.43 5.13
C HIS A 218 1.02 -11.32 4.20
N PHE A 219 -0.30 -11.28 3.98
CA PHE A 219 -0.95 -10.20 3.22
C PHE A 219 -1.26 -8.94 4.03
N LYS A 220 -0.90 -8.89 5.33
CA LYS A 220 -1.13 -7.77 6.26
C LYS A 220 -2.59 -7.29 6.33
N ILE A 221 -3.54 -8.21 6.19
CA ILE A 221 -4.96 -7.86 6.19
C ILE A 221 -5.47 -7.80 7.64
N PRO A 222 -6.23 -6.76 8.04
CA PRO A 222 -6.95 -6.74 9.31
C PRO A 222 -7.78 -8.01 9.48
N HIS A 223 -7.69 -8.66 10.63
CA HIS A 223 -8.34 -9.94 10.84
C HIS A 223 -8.91 -10.12 12.23
N SER A 224 -9.92 -10.97 12.32
CA SER A 224 -10.60 -11.33 13.56
C SER A 224 -11.04 -12.78 13.50
N ILE A 225 -11.36 -13.38 14.64
CA ILE A 225 -11.73 -14.79 14.71
C ILE A 225 -13.14 -15.02 15.23
N ILE A 226 -13.80 -16.04 14.70
CA ILE A 226 -15.00 -16.64 15.27
C ILE A 226 -14.64 -18.06 15.69
N ILE A 227 -14.91 -18.41 16.95
CA ILE A 227 -14.69 -19.78 17.43
C ILE A 227 -15.99 -20.56 17.20
N ASN A 228 -15.99 -21.41 16.18
CA ASN A 228 -17.13 -22.25 15.84
C ASN A 228 -17.08 -23.59 16.59
N LYS A 229 -18.26 -24.14 16.89
CA LYS A 229 -18.45 -25.38 17.65
C LYS A 229 -17.64 -25.39 18.95
N TRP A 230 -17.62 -24.25 19.64
CA TRP A 230 -16.68 -23.97 20.74
C TRP A 230 -16.82 -24.94 21.93
N ASP A 231 -17.99 -25.55 22.07
CA ASP A 231 -18.39 -26.45 23.14
C ASP A 231 -18.04 -27.92 22.88
N ILE A 232 -17.61 -28.30 21.66
CA ILE A 232 -17.11 -29.66 21.37
C ILE A 232 -15.88 -29.98 22.22
N ASN A 233 -14.96 -29.02 22.34
CA ASN A 233 -13.79 -29.15 23.22
C ASN A 233 -13.45 -27.80 23.84
N LYS A 234 -13.91 -27.60 25.08
CA LYS A 234 -13.72 -26.35 25.82
C LYS A 234 -12.25 -26.04 26.09
N ASP A 235 -11.39 -27.06 26.22
CA ASP A 235 -9.96 -26.86 26.47
C ASP A 235 -9.24 -26.32 25.23
N VAL A 236 -9.58 -26.83 24.05
CA VAL A 236 -9.07 -26.28 22.78
C VAL A 236 -9.59 -24.87 22.54
N SER A 237 -10.87 -24.61 22.82
CA SER A 237 -11.44 -23.25 22.74
C SER A 237 -10.67 -22.24 23.61
N LYS A 238 -10.37 -22.61 24.87
CA LYS A 238 -9.54 -21.77 25.76
C LYS A 238 -8.14 -21.53 25.20
N LYS A 239 -7.53 -22.53 24.56
CA LYS A 239 -6.22 -22.37 23.90
C LYS A 239 -6.29 -21.41 22.71
N ILE A 240 -7.36 -21.46 21.91
CA ILE A 240 -7.59 -20.52 20.81
C ILE A 240 -7.79 -19.10 21.35
N GLU A 241 -8.58 -18.92 22.41
CA GLU A 241 -8.80 -17.63 23.07
C GLU A 241 -7.50 -17.06 23.64
N SER A 242 -6.71 -17.88 24.34
CA SER A 242 -5.42 -17.46 24.92
C SER A 242 -4.43 -17.04 23.83
N PHE A 243 -4.33 -17.85 22.77
CA PHE A 243 -3.49 -17.53 21.62
C PHE A 243 -3.94 -16.25 20.91
N ALA A 244 -5.25 -16.02 20.77
CA ALA A 244 -5.79 -14.80 20.20
C ALA A 244 -5.44 -13.57 21.05
N GLN A 245 -5.54 -13.66 22.37
CA GLN A 245 -5.15 -12.58 23.30
C GLN A 245 -3.65 -12.27 23.24
N GLU A 246 -2.79 -13.29 23.29
CA GLU A 246 -1.33 -13.14 23.17
C GLU A 246 -0.92 -12.51 21.83
N SER A 247 -1.70 -12.77 20.79
CA SER A 247 -1.45 -12.33 19.42
C SER A 247 -2.18 -11.03 19.03
N ASP A 248 -2.87 -10.37 19.97
CA ASP A 248 -3.72 -9.17 19.76
C ASP A 248 -4.76 -9.35 18.63
N ILE A 249 -5.42 -10.51 18.59
CA ILE A 249 -6.43 -10.86 17.59
C ILE A 249 -7.83 -10.71 18.20
N PRO A 250 -8.69 -9.84 17.65
CA PRO A 250 -10.07 -9.72 18.12
C PRO A 250 -10.88 -11.01 17.94
N VAL A 251 -11.46 -11.51 19.03
CA VAL A 251 -12.45 -12.60 19.00
C VAL A 251 -13.84 -11.98 18.87
N LEU A 252 -14.50 -12.17 17.72
CA LEU A 252 -15.82 -11.58 17.46
C LEU A 252 -16.93 -12.28 18.26
N GLY A 253 -16.79 -13.58 18.51
CA GLY A 253 -17.77 -14.37 19.23
C GLY A 253 -17.55 -15.86 19.12
N LYS A 254 -18.44 -16.62 19.75
CA LYS A 254 -18.40 -18.08 19.80
C LYS A 254 -19.75 -18.65 19.37
N ILE A 255 -19.72 -19.64 18.48
CA ILE A 255 -20.94 -20.30 17.95
C ILE A 255 -21.00 -21.73 18.51
N PRO A 256 -22.07 -22.14 19.20
CA PRO A 256 -22.18 -23.48 19.77
C PRO A 256 -22.40 -24.54 18.69
N TYR A 257 -22.03 -25.79 18.99
CA TYR A 257 -22.42 -26.94 18.19
C TYR A 257 -23.89 -27.24 18.41
N THR A 258 -24.69 -27.14 17.35
CA THR A 258 -26.11 -27.48 17.39
C THR A 258 -26.52 -28.21 16.12
N ILE A 259 -27.45 -29.16 16.25
CA ILE A 259 -28.06 -29.87 15.12
C ILE A 259 -28.88 -28.93 14.23
N THR A 260 -29.27 -27.76 14.75
CA THR A 260 -30.05 -26.76 14.03
C THR A 260 -29.36 -26.26 12.75
N PHE A 261 -28.02 -26.20 12.71
CA PHE A 261 -27.31 -25.88 11.47
C PHE A 261 -27.50 -26.95 10.39
N ILE A 262 -27.62 -28.22 10.78
CA ILE A 262 -27.83 -29.36 9.88
C ILE A 262 -29.27 -29.34 9.37
N GLU A 263 -30.24 -29.11 10.26
CA GLU A 263 -31.66 -28.99 9.90
C GLU A 263 -31.90 -27.80 8.97
N ALA A 264 -31.31 -26.64 9.25
CA ALA A 264 -31.42 -25.45 8.41
C ALA A 264 -30.83 -25.69 7.01
N LEU A 265 -29.65 -26.33 6.93
CA LEU A 265 -29.01 -26.68 5.67
C LEU A 265 -29.86 -27.69 4.86
N ALA A 266 -30.45 -28.68 5.52
CA ALA A 266 -31.35 -29.66 4.87
C ALA A 266 -32.60 -29.01 4.29
N ASN A 267 -33.07 -27.91 4.89
CA ASN A 267 -34.18 -27.10 4.41
C ASN A 267 -33.74 -25.91 3.54
N LEU A 268 -32.48 -25.87 3.09
CA LEU A 268 -31.91 -24.79 2.26
C LEU A 268 -32.18 -23.38 2.82
N THR A 269 -32.15 -23.24 4.14
CA THR A 269 -32.47 -21.99 4.84
C THR A 269 -31.26 -21.54 5.68
N PRO A 270 -30.95 -20.24 5.76
CA PRO A 270 -29.91 -19.72 6.66
C PRO A 270 -30.25 -20.00 8.12
N ALA A 271 -29.24 -20.40 8.91
CA ALA A 271 -29.45 -20.87 10.28
C ALA A 271 -30.08 -19.82 11.21
N VAL A 272 -29.81 -18.53 10.99
CA VAL A 272 -30.40 -17.41 11.76
C VAL A 272 -31.90 -17.24 11.56
N LEU A 273 -32.44 -17.64 10.40
CA LEU A 273 -33.89 -17.63 10.16
C LEU A 273 -34.59 -18.85 10.79
N TYR A 274 -33.82 -19.91 11.06
CA TYR A 274 -34.33 -21.15 11.62
C TYR A 274 -34.35 -21.15 13.17
N ASP A 275 -33.37 -20.48 13.82
CA ASP A 275 -33.29 -20.38 15.29
C ASP A 275 -32.97 -18.96 15.78
N PRO A 276 -33.92 -18.29 16.49
CA PRO A 276 -33.71 -16.95 17.07
C PRO A 276 -32.54 -16.85 18.06
N ARG A 277 -32.08 -17.96 18.65
CA ARG A 277 -30.90 -17.97 19.54
C ARG A 277 -29.61 -17.76 18.74
N LEU A 278 -29.57 -18.28 17.51
CA LEU A 278 -28.45 -18.06 16.59
C LEU A 278 -28.46 -16.61 16.11
N GLU A 279 -29.62 -16.04 15.79
CA GLU A 279 -29.78 -14.62 15.44
C GLU A 279 -29.06 -13.70 16.45
N LYS A 280 -29.39 -13.82 17.73
CA LYS A 280 -28.74 -13.06 18.83
C LYS A 280 -27.23 -13.27 18.90
N THR A 281 -26.77 -14.51 18.66
CA THR A 281 -25.34 -14.82 18.68
C THR A 281 -24.61 -14.09 17.55
N PHE A 282 -25.20 -14.06 16.36
CA PHE A 282 -24.63 -13.36 15.21
C PHE A 282 -24.76 -11.84 15.32
N GLU A 283 -25.80 -11.30 15.95
CA GLU A 283 -25.88 -9.86 16.28
C GLU A 283 -24.71 -9.42 17.18
N ILE A 284 -24.35 -10.23 18.19
CA ILE A 284 -23.18 -9.98 19.05
C ILE A 284 -21.90 -9.99 18.20
N ILE A 285 -21.74 -10.98 17.32
CA ILE A 285 -20.58 -11.07 16.41
C ILE A 285 -20.48 -9.82 15.52
N LEU A 286 -21.60 -9.37 14.93
CA LEU A 286 -21.66 -8.17 14.11
C LEU A 286 -21.37 -6.89 14.91
N ASN A 287 -21.86 -6.80 16.14
CA ASN A 287 -21.58 -5.68 17.03
C ASN A 287 -20.10 -5.63 17.42
N ASN A 288 -19.45 -6.76 17.65
CA ASN A 288 -18.02 -6.84 17.94
C ASN A 288 -17.16 -6.52 16.71
N LEU A 289 -17.58 -6.96 15.52
CA LEU A 289 -16.96 -6.61 14.24
C LEU A 289 -17.01 -5.09 13.99
N ARG A 290 -18.12 -4.44 14.40
CA ARG A 290 -18.27 -2.98 14.37
C ARG A 290 -17.54 -2.28 15.52
N GLY A 291 -17.38 -2.94 16.67
CA GLY A 291 -17.11 -2.33 17.97
C GLY A 291 -15.64 -2.03 18.29
N GLY A 292 -14.68 -2.80 17.76
CA GLY A 292 -13.26 -2.66 18.14
C GLY A 292 -12.61 -1.35 17.69
N HIS A 293 -12.93 -0.89 16.47
CA HIS A 293 -12.31 0.31 15.87
C HIS A 293 -13.26 1.52 15.86
N MET A 294 -14.57 1.30 15.77
CA MET A 294 -15.56 2.39 15.69
C MET A 294 -15.87 3.00 17.06
N LYS A 295 -15.73 2.25 18.16
CA LYS A 295 -16.00 2.74 19.51
C LYS A 295 -14.91 3.70 20.01
N SER A 296 -13.64 3.45 19.66
CA SER A 296 -12.51 4.35 19.95
C SER A 296 -12.54 5.61 19.08
N LEU A 297 -12.89 5.49 17.79
CA LEU A 297 -13.05 6.65 16.91
C LEU A 297 -14.25 7.52 17.31
N LYS A 298 -15.39 6.92 17.70
CA LYS A 298 -16.54 7.65 18.26
C LYS A 298 -16.23 8.36 19.58
N GLU A 299 -15.38 7.77 20.43
CA GLU A 299 -14.88 8.47 21.63
C GLU A 299 -14.08 9.72 21.24
N GLY A 300 -13.15 9.61 20.29
CA GLY A 300 -12.36 10.74 19.78
C GLY A 300 -13.23 11.84 19.14
N GLU A 301 -14.17 11.46 18.28
CA GLU A 301 -15.11 12.38 17.63
C GLU A 301 -16.01 13.09 18.64
N LYS A 302 -16.49 12.37 19.66
CA LYS A 302 -17.31 12.94 20.74
C LYS A 302 -16.51 13.97 21.54
N VAL A 303 -15.24 13.71 21.86
CA VAL A 303 -14.36 14.68 22.55
C VAL A 303 -14.10 15.91 21.69
N ALA A 304 -13.73 15.73 20.41
CA ALA A 304 -13.52 16.83 19.49
C ALA A 304 -14.77 17.71 19.39
N ARG A 305 -15.94 17.10 19.16
CA ARG A 305 -17.21 17.83 19.05
C ARG A 305 -17.58 18.63 20.29
N TYR A 306 -17.47 18.04 21.50
CA TYR A 306 -17.75 18.80 22.73
C TYR A 306 -16.77 19.94 22.95
N SER A 307 -15.49 19.73 22.62
CA SER A 307 -14.50 20.79 22.73
C SER A 307 -14.77 21.94 21.75
N THR A 308 -15.20 21.65 20.52
CA THR A 308 -15.59 22.67 19.55
C THR A 308 -16.79 23.47 20.04
N TYR A 309 -17.83 22.82 20.57
CA TYR A 309 -18.98 23.52 21.15
C TYR A 309 -18.60 24.39 22.35
N ALA A 310 -17.71 23.89 23.22
CA ALA A 310 -17.22 24.67 24.35
C ALA A 310 -16.42 25.89 23.89
N ASN A 311 -15.54 25.75 22.89
CA ASN A 311 -14.75 26.85 22.34
C ASN A 311 -15.64 27.91 21.67
N ILE A 312 -16.67 27.50 20.93
CA ILE A 312 -17.65 28.44 20.35
C ILE A 312 -18.39 29.20 21.46
N ALA A 313 -18.87 28.49 22.49
CA ALA A 313 -19.56 29.12 23.61
C ALA A 313 -18.66 30.09 24.38
N LEU A 314 -17.40 29.71 24.64
CA LEU A 314 -16.39 30.56 25.26
C LEU A 314 -16.11 31.81 24.43
N THR A 315 -15.94 31.67 23.12
CA THR A 315 -15.70 32.78 22.20
C THR A 315 -16.84 33.80 22.24
N LEU A 316 -18.09 33.32 22.20
CA LEU A 316 -19.28 34.17 22.32
C LEU A 316 -19.35 34.87 23.69
N MET A 317 -19.11 34.15 24.77
CA MET A 317 -19.13 34.74 26.12
C MET A 317 -18.02 35.77 26.31
N LYS A 318 -16.78 35.49 25.87
CA LYS A 318 -15.67 36.45 25.88
C LYS A 318 -16.01 37.71 25.09
N GLY A 319 -16.58 37.56 23.89
CA GLY A 319 -16.99 38.69 23.06
C GLY A 319 -18.07 39.55 23.72
N ILE A 320 -19.16 38.93 24.20
CA ILE A 320 -20.26 39.65 24.86
C ILE A 320 -19.77 40.35 26.13
N VAL A 321 -19.06 39.64 27.01
CA VAL A 321 -18.54 40.22 28.26
C VAL A 321 -17.46 41.26 27.97
N GLY A 322 -16.64 41.06 26.93
CA GLY A 322 -15.65 42.03 26.47
C GLY A 322 -16.29 43.36 26.08
N LEU A 323 -17.36 43.32 25.28
CA LEU A 323 -18.13 44.50 24.88
C LEU A 323 -18.82 45.17 26.07
N LEU A 324 -19.49 44.40 26.94
CA LEU A 324 -20.19 44.93 28.11
C LEU A 324 -19.25 45.52 29.17
N SER A 325 -18.07 44.95 29.33
CA SER A 325 -17.08 45.42 30.30
C SER A 325 -16.21 46.56 29.76
N GLY A 326 -16.16 46.76 28.44
CA GLY A 326 -15.22 47.66 27.77
C GLY A 326 -13.79 47.14 27.77
N SER A 327 -13.60 45.83 27.95
CA SER A 327 -12.29 45.20 28.13
C SER A 327 -11.65 44.88 26.78
N LEU A 328 -10.72 45.72 26.34
CA LEU A 328 -9.99 45.56 25.07
C LEU A 328 -9.26 44.21 24.98
N ALA A 329 -8.54 43.82 26.03
CA ALA A 329 -7.79 42.56 26.05
C ALA A 329 -8.71 41.33 25.97
N LEU A 330 -9.93 41.40 26.52
CA LEU A 330 -10.90 40.31 26.42
C LEU A 330 -11.53 40.22 25.02
N ILE A 331 -11.75 41.38 24.37
CA ILE A 331 -12.19 41.43 22.97
C ILE A 331 -11.11 40.85 22.05
N ALA A 332 -9.85 41.21 22.26
CA ALA A 332 -8.72 40.66 21.51
C ALA A 332 -8.62 39.13 21.60
N ASP A 333 -8.79 38.57 22.79
CA ASP A 333 -8.79 37.12 23.02
C ASP A 333 -10.01 36.43 22.39
N ALA A 334 -11.17 37.09 22.36
CA ALA A 334 -12.35 36.60 21.65
C ALA A 334 -12.13 36.57 20.13
N ILE A 335 -11.54 37.62 19.56
CA ILE A 335 -11.20 37.67 18.13
C ILE A 335 -10.20 36.58 17.79
N HIS A 336 -9.17 36.37 18.62
CA HIS A 336 -8.21 35.29 18.41
C HIS A 336 -8.89 33.91 18.36
N SER A 337 -9.72 33.58 19.37
CA SER A 337 -10.47 32.32 19.41
C SER A 337 -11.44 32.17 18.22
N LEU A 338 -11.99 33.27 17.71
CA LEU A 338 -12.83 33.26 16.50
C LEU A 338 -12.03 32.87 15.26
N VAL A 339 -10.80 33.36 15.12
CA VAL A 339 -9.96 33.01 13.98
C VAL A 339 -9.55 31.54 14.00
N ASP A 340 -9.30 30.95 15.17
CA ASP A 340 -9.00 29.52 15.29
C ASP A 340 -10.19 28.64 14.87
N ILE A 341 -11.42 29.09 15.13
CA ILE A 341 -12.65 28.45 14.63
C ILE A 341 -12.70 28.54 13.10
N PHE A 342 -12.43 29.71 12.51
CA PHE A 342 -12.39 29.88 11.05
C PHE A 342 -11.30 29.03 10.39
N ALA A 343 -10.10 28.94 10.98
CA ALA A 343 -9.03 28.09 10.51
C ALA A 343 -9.47 26.61 10.47
N SER A 344 -10.14 26.15 11.54
CA SER A 344 -10.68 24.79 11.62
C SER A 344 -11.73 24.49 10.55
N VAL A 345 -12.62 25.45 10.26
CA VAL A 345 -13.63 25.33 9.20
C VAL A 345 -12.99 25.30 7.81
N THR A 346 -11.98 26.14 7.58
CA THR A 346 -11.24 26.17 6.31
C THR A 346 -10.51 24.86 6.05
N VAL A 347 -9.88 24.27 7.07
CA VAL A 347 -9.28 22.93 6.96
C VAL A 347 -10.34 21.89 6.65
N TYR A 348 -11.52 21.92 7.29
CA TYR A 348 -12.61 20.99 6.99
C TYR A 348 -13.11 21.12 5.54
N ILE A 349 -13.30 22.33 5.04
CA ILE A 349 -13.70 22.59 3.65
C ILE A 349 -12.59 22.15 2.69
N GLY A 350 -11.33 22.46 3.01
CA GLY A 350 -10.14 22.02 2.28
C GLY A 350 -10.08 20.50 2.13
N LEU A 351 -10.28 19.76 3.24
CA LEU A 351 -10.34 18.30 3.24
C LEU A 351 -11.51 17.74 2.42
N LYS A 352 -12.67 18.40 2.44
CA LYS A 352 -13.83 17.98 1.64
C LYS A 352 -13.60 18.23 0.15
N LEU A 353 -12.94 19.34 -0.21
CA LEU A 353 -12.57 19.66 -1.59
C LEU A 353 -11.40 18.79 -2.09
N SER A 354 -10.46 18.42 -1.23
CA SER A 354 -9.32 17.56 -1.57
C SER A 354 -9.72 16.11 -1.83
N GLN A 355 -10.88 15.68 -1.32
CA GLN A 355 -11.48 14.37 -1.63
C GLN A 355 -12.14 14.32 -3.02
N LYS A 356 -12.27 15.47 -3.69
CA LYS A 356 -12.79 15.52 -5.06
C LYS A 356 -11.75 14.91 -6.01
N LYS A 357 -12.20 13.98 -6.86
CA LYS A 357 -11.31 13.32 -7.82
C LYS A 357 -10.63 14.35 -8.75
N PRO A 358 -9.38 14.09 -9.18
CA PRO A 358 -8.74 14.88 -10.21
C PRO A 358 -9.60 15.02 -11.46
N ASP A 359 -9.56 16.18 -12.10
CA ASP A 359 -10.22 16.47 -13.37
C ASP A 359 -9.21 16.95 -14.42
N GLU A 360 -9.65 17.23 -15.64
CA GLU A 360 -8.77 17.66 -16.74
C GLU A 360 -8.04 18.97 -16.44
N LEU A 361 -8.61 19.85 -15.61
CA LEU A 361 -8.02 21.13 -15.24
C LEU A 361 -7.03 20.97 -14.07
N PHE A 362 -7.29 20.01 -13.17
CA PHE A 362 -6.49 19.70 -11.99
C PHE A 362 -6.15 18.20 -11.95
N PRO A 363 -5.17 17.74 -12.76
CA PRO A 363 -4.80 16.31 -12.87
C PRO A 363 -4.17 15.75 -11.59
N TYR A 364 -3.62 16.62 -10.75
CA TYR A 364 -3.11 16.27 -9.42
C TYR A 364 -4.13 16.58 -8.31
N GLY A 365 -5.39 16.84 -8.63
CA GLY A 365 -6.42 17.16 -7.65
C GLY A 365 -6.30 18.57 -7.03
N TYR A 366 -7.16 18.82 -6.03
CA TYR A 366 -7.38 20.16 -5.46
C TYR A 366 -6.58 20.44 -4.17
N TYR A 367 -5.50 19.69 -3.93
CA TYR A 367 -4.77 19.70 -2.65
C TYR A 367 -4.21 21.08 -2.25
N ARG A 368 -3.85 21.93 -3.21
CA ARG A 368 -3.25 23.25 -2.95
C ARG A 368 -4.26 24.33 -2.53
N ILE A 369 -5.56 24.11 -2.72
CA ILE A 369 -6.60 25.08 -2.32
C ILE A 369 -6.59 25.31 -0.81
N GLU A 370 -6.38 24.25 -0.02
CA GLU A 370 -6.28 24.34 1.44
C GLU A 370 -5.15 25.27 1.86
N THR A 371 -3.94 25.05 1.32
CA THR A 371 -2.77 25.88 1.62
C THR A 371 -2.99 27.33 1.22
N PHE A 372 -3.64 27.58 0.08
CA PHE A 372 -3.97 28.93 -0.35
C PHE A 372 -4.98 29.61 0.59
N ALA A 373 -6.01 28.91 1.04
CA ALA A 373 -6.98 29.44 1.99
C ALA A 373 -6.37 29.71 3.38
N SER A 374 -5.49 28.81 3.85
CA SER A 374 -4.71 29.00 5.09
C SER A 374 -3.81 30.24 5.03
N LEU A 375 -3.20 30.49 3.88
CA LEU A 375 -2.39 31.69 3.67
C LEU A 375 -3.21 32.97 3.77
N ILE A 376 -4.41 33.02 3.19
CA ILE A 376 -5.33 34.17 3.31
C ILE A 376 -5.67 34.43 4.79
N ILE A 377 -5.98 33.37 5.54
CA ILE A 377 -6.28 33.49 6.97
C ILE A 377 -5.08 34.03 7.74
N SER A 378 -3.88 33.53 7.46
CA SER A 378 -2.64 34.01 8.09
C SER A 378 -2.43 35.51 7.85
N VAL A 379 -2.76 36.03 6.66
CA VAL A 379 -2.70 37.48 6.37
C VAL A 379 -3.73 38.26 7.19
N ILE A 380 -4.97 37.77 7.30
CA ILE A 380 -6.01 38.39 8.13
C ILE A 380 -5.58 38.45 9.60
N ILE A 381 -5.02 37.36 10.14
CA ILE A 381 -4.48 37.29 11.51
C ILE A 381 -3.45 38.39 11.76
N ILE A 382 -2.53 38.60 10.82
CA ILE A 382 -1.47 39.60 10.96
C ILE A 382 -2.07 41.01 10.99
N ILE A 383 -3.03 41.31 10.11
CA ILE A 383 -3.73 42.61 10.08
C ILE A 383 -4.46 42.86 11.40
N THR A 384 -5.25 41.88 11.85
CA THR A 384 -5.98 41.95 13.13
C THR A 384 -5.04 42.09 14.33
N GLY A 385 -3.89 41.40 14.32
CA GLY A 385 -2.87 41.55 15.35
C GLY A 385 -2.30 42.97 15.41
N PHE A 386 -2.09 43.62 14.26
CA PHE A 386 -1.63 45.00 14.21
C PHE A 386 -2.69 45.99 14.73
N GLU A 387 -3.96 45.80 14.36
CA GLU A 387 -5.09 46.60 14.88
C GLU A 387 -5.19 46.49 16.40
N ILE A 388 -5.20 45.28 16.95
CA ILE A 388 -5.22 45.03 18.40
C ILE A 388 -4.01 45.69 19.07
N GLY A 389 -2.83 45.61 18.46
CA GLY A 389 -1.61 46.24 18.97
C GLY A 389 -1.71 47.76 19.04
N MET A 390 -2.25 48.40 17.99
CA MET A 390 -2.48 49.85 17.96
C MET A 390 -3.51 50.29 19.01
N GLU A 391 -4.64 49.58 19.12
CA GLU A 391 -5.65 49.87 20.14
C GLU A 391 -5.09 49.69 21.55
N SER A 392 -4.30 48.63 21.77
CA SER A 392 -3.67 48.34 23.06
C SER A 392 -2.63 49.40 23.44
N PHE A 393 -1.88 49.92 22.48
CA PHE A 393 -0.97 51.05 22.68
C PHE A 393 -1.72 52.35 23.01
N SER A 394 -2.81 52.63 22.30
CA SER A 394 -3.70 53.76 22.60
C SER A 394 -4.29 53.66 24.01
N TYR A 395 -4.66 52.45 24.43
CA TYR A 395 -5.18 52.16 25.77
C TYR A 395 -4.14 52.43 26.88
N ILE A 396 -2.85 52.16 26.63
CA ILE A 396 -1.77 52.51 27.59
C ILE A 396 -1.68 54.03 27.77
N LEU A 397 -1.81 54.80 26.69
CA LEU A 397 -1.74 56.26 26.74
C LEU A 397 -2.99 56.89 27.36
N HIS A 398 -4.16 56.30 27.10
CA HIS A 398 -5.44 56.79 27.62
C HIS A 398 -6.23 55.64 28.27
N PRO A 399 -5.90 55.25 29.52
CA PRO A 399 -6.57 54.13 30.19
C PRO A 399 -8.06 54.43 30.42
N SER A 400 -8.93 53.60 29.85
CA SER A 400 -10.38 53.68 30.09
C SER A 400 -10.78 52.74 31.22
N LYS A 401 -11.77 53.14 32.04
CA LYS A 401 -12.23 52.31 33.15
C LYS A 401 -13.05 51.13 32.64
N ILE A 402 -12.70 49.93 33.08
CA ILE A 402 -13.52 48.72 32.89
C ILE A 402 -14.79 48.87 33.74
N MET A 403 -15.97 48.81 33.11
CA MET A 403 -17.25 49.01 33.82
C MET A 403 -17.61 47.80 34.70
N LEU A 404 -17.23 46.59 34.29
CA LEU A 404 -17.56 45.32 34.96
C LEU A 404 -16.32 44.40 35.10
N PRO A 405 -15.30 44.78 35.88
CA PRO A 405 -14.04 44.04 35.94
C PRO A 405 -14.18 42.66 36.61
N SER A 406 -15.08 42.52 37.58
CA SER A 406 -15.35 41.24 38.25
C SER A 406 -15.94 40.20 37.29
N LEU A 407 -16.84 40.62 36.39
CA LEU A 407 -17.43 39.75 35.37
C LEU A 407 -16.39 39.33 34.32
N ALA A 408 -15.52 40.26 33.91
CA ALA A 408 -14.44 39.99 32.96
C ALA A 408 -13.38 39.03 33.54
N LEU A 409 -13.05 39.14 34.83
CA LEU A 409 -12.19 38.19 35.54
C LEU A 409 -12.82 36.80 35.67
N LEU A 410 -14.12 36.75 35.99
CA LEU A 410 -14.83 35.48 36.12
C LEU A 410 -14.83 34.71 34.79
N ILE A 411 -15.15 35.37 33.67
CA ILE A 411 -15.22 34.68 32.38
C ILE A 411 -13.85 34.25 31.85
N THR A 412 -12.81 35.05 32.07
CA THR A 412 -11.44 34.68 31.68
C THR A 412 -10.92 33.51 32.50
N LEU A 413 -11.20 33.49 33.79
CA LEU A 413 -10.87 32.35 34.65
C LEU A 413 -11.60 31.08 34.22
N ILE A 414 -12.90 31.17 33.90
CA ILE A 414 -13.69 30.05 33.35
C ILE A 414 -13.07 29.56 32.04
N SER A 415 -12.66 30.47 31.15
CA SER A 415 -12.00 30.10 29.90
C SER A 415 -10.71 29.34 30.12
N VAL A 416 -9.83 29.81 31.01
CA VAL A 416 -8.57 29.14 31.34
C VAL A 416 -8.83 27.71 31.82
N PHE A 417 -9.79 27.53 32.73
CA PHE A 417 -10.13 26.21 33.28
C PHE A 417 -10.68 25.27 32.20
N ILE A 418 -11.61 25.74 31.37
CA ILE A 418 -12.23 24.92 30.32
C ILE A 418 -11.20 24.56 29.24
N SER A 419 -10.41 25.51 28.76
CA SER A 419 -9.36 25.26 27.76
C SER A 419 -8.30 24.29 28.30
N TYR A 420 -7.88 24.43 29.56
CA TYR A 420 -6.95 23.50 30.19
C TYR A 420 -7.54 22.09 30.33
N PHE A 421 -8.79 21.98 30.78
CA PHE A 421 -9.49 20.70 30.87
C PHE A 421 -9.54 20.00 29.51
N PHE A 422 -9.91 20.72 28.44
CA PHE A 422 -9.96 20.14 27.09
C PHE A 422 -8.57 19.82 26.54
N ALA A 423 -7.54 20.62 26.82
CA ALA A 423 -6.17 20.32 26.42
C ALA A 423 -5.70 18.95 26.97
N VAL A 424 -5.87 18.73 28.28
CA VAL A 424 -5.51 17.46 28.93
C VAL A 424 -6.41 16.32 28.47
N TYR A 425 -7.72 16.55 28.33
CA TYR A 425 -8.69 15.52 27.95
C TYR A 425 -8.50 15.05 26.50
N LYS A 426 -8.28 15.98 25.55
CA LYS A 426 -7.94 15.69 24.16
C LYS A 426 -6.63 14.92 24.06
N GLU A 427 -5.59 15.31 24.79
CA GLU A 427 -4.31 14.60 24.76
C GLU A 427 -4.42 13.17 25.32
N LYS A 428 -5.12 13.00 26.45
CA LYS A 428 -5.33 11.68 27.07
C LYS A 428 -6.08 10.72 26.15
N ILE A 429 -7.20 11.16 25.57
CA ILE A 429 -7.98 10.34 24.64
C ILE A 429 -7.23 10.15 23.32
N GLY A 430 -6.59 11.19 22.80
CA GLY A 430 -5.76 11.13 21.59
C GLY A 430 -4.66 10.08 21.69
N ARG A 431 -3.95 10.01 22.82
CA ARG A 431 -2.96 8.96 23.09
C ARG A 431 -3.60 7.57 23.21
N LYS A 432 -4.75 7.45 23.90
CA LYS A 432 -5.50 6.18 24.04
C LYS A 432 -5.92 5.61 22.68
N ILE A 433 -6.38 6.46 21.77
CA ILE A 433 -6.85 6.04 20.43
C ILE A 433 -5.76 6.13 19.36
N LYS A 434 -4.52 6.44 19.73
CA LYS A 434 -3.38 6.67 18.83
C LYS A 434 -3.66 7.71 17.72
N SER A 435 -4.50 8.70 17.99
CA SER A 435 -4.81 9.80 17.06
C SER A 435 -3.85 10.97 17.27
N GLN A 436 -2.90 11.14 16.36
CA GLN A 436 -1.98 12.29 16.39
C GLN A 436 -2.70 13.61 16.15
N ALA A 437 -3.78 13.62 15.37
CA ALA A 437 -4.59 14.80 15.12
C ALA A 437 -5.20 15.34 16.43
N LEU A 438 -5.79 14.47 17.26
CA LEU A 438 -6.42 14.86 18.52
C LEU A 438 -5.37 15.28 19.58
N VAL A 439 -4.17 14.67 19.57
CA VAL A 439 -3.06 15.09 20.43
C VAL A 439 -2.55 16.48 20.04
N ASN A 440 -2.41 16.76 18.74
CA ASN A 440 -1.98 18.07 18.26
C ASN A 440 -3.02 19.15 18.55
N ASP A 441 -4.31 18.85 18.40
CA ASP A 441 -5.41 19.74 18.79
C ASP A 441 -5.39 20.03 20.31
N GLY A 442 -5.10 19.03 21.15
CA GLY A 442 -4.90 19.24 22.59
C GLY A 442 -3.73 20.19 22.91
N ARG A 443 -2.62 20.08 22.18
CA ARG A 443 -1.47 21.01 22.31
C ARG A 443 -1.81 22.41 21.84
N HIS A 444 -2.66 22.54 20.83
CA HIS A 444 -3.14 23.84 20.36
C HIS A 444 -4.01 24.51 21.42
N SER A 445 -4.94 23.77 22.05
CA SER A 445 -5.74 24.28 23.19
C SER A 445 -4.90 24.72 24.39
N LEU A 446 -3.65 24.27 24.52
CA LEU A 446 -2.73 24.76 25.54
C LEU A 446 -2.18 26.17 25.22
N LEU A 447 -2.08 26.54 23.93
CA LEU A 447 -1.73 27.91 23.53
C LEU A 447 -2.88 28.87 23.90
N ASP A 448 -4.13 28.47 23.74
CA ASP A 448 -5.31 29.24 24.17
C ASP A 448 -5.30 29.49 25.69
N VAL A 449 -4.83 28.51 26.48
CA VAL A 449 -4.65 28.69 27.92
C VAL A 449 -3.63 29.78 28.20
N VAL A 450 -2.49 29.79 27.48
CA VAL A 450 -1.46 30.82 27.64
C VAL A 450 -1.99 32.19 27.26
N SER A 451 -2.74 32.33 26.15
CA SER A 451 -3.33 33.61 25.74
C SER A 451 -4.35 34.11 26.76
N SER A 452 -5.30 33.28 27.18
CA SER A 452 -6.32 33.65 28.18
C SER A 452 -5.72 33.96 29.56
N MET A 453 -4.59 33.35 29.93
CA MET A 453 -3.85 33.70 31.16
C MET A 453 -3.23 35.09 31.10
N ILE A 454 -2.68 35.49 29.94
CA ILE A 454 -2.16 36.85 29.73
C ILE A 454 -3.28 37.88 29.91
N VAL A 455 -4.46 37.62 29.34
CA VAL A 455 -5.66 38.46 29.49
C VAL A 455 -6.11 38.52 30.94
N PHE A 456 -6.20 37.37 31.61
CA PHE A 456 -6.62 37.27 33.01
C PHE A 456 -5.75 38.14 33.91
N PHE A 457 -4.42 38.01 33.81
CA PHE A 457 -3.50 38.83 34.59
C PHE A 457 -3.57 40.31 34.20
N GLY A 458 -3.73 40.63 32.92
CA GLY A 458 -3.95 42.00 32.45
C GLY A 458 -5.14 42.68 33.14
N ILE A 459 -6.28 41.99 33.20
CA ILE A 459 -7.50 42.49 33.85
C ILE A 459 -7.35 42.48 35.39
N LEU A 460 -6.66 41.49 35.96
CA LEU A 460 -6.48 41.37 37.41
C LEU A 460 -5.64 42.53 37.96
N PHE A 461 -4.54 42.88 37.29
CA PHE A 461 -3.69 44.00 37.71
C PHE A 461 -4.40 45.34 37.54
N GLU A 462 -5.19 45.51 36.47
CA GLU A 462 -6.06 46.68 36.30
C GLU A 462 -7.08 46.79 37.46
N TYR A 463 -7.69 45.66 37.85
CA TYR A 463 -8.63 45.58 38.98
C TYR A 463 -7.98 45.92 40.33
N LEU A 464 -6.71 45.55 40.53
CA LEU A 464 -5.91 45.92 41.71
C LEU A 464 -5.43 47.38 41.70
N GLY A 465 -5.74 48.14 40.64
CA GLY A 465 -5.46 49.58 40.54
C GLY A 465 -4.25 49.96 39.70
N LEU A 466 -3.56 48.99 39.07
CA LEU A 466 -2.45 49.24 38.14
C LEU A 466 -3.02 49.57 36.76
N ARG A 467 -3.24 50.86 36.48
CA ARG A 467 -3.84 51.33 35.23
C ARG A 467 -2.95 51.04 34.01
N GLY A 468 -3.57 50.65 32.91
CA GLY A 468 -2.89 50.41 31.64
C GLY A 468 -2.22 49.03 31.53
N PHE A 469 -2.26 48.20 32.58
CA PHE A 469 -1.72 46.84 32.55
C PHE A 469 -2.48 45.94 31.56
N GLN A 470 -3.76 46.22 31.34
CA GLN A 470 -4.53 45.59 30.27
C GLN A 470 -3.97 45.90 28.88
N GLY A 471 -3.50 47.12 28.65
CA GLY A 471 -2.87 47.51 27.38
C GLY A 471 -1.56 46.76 27.14
N PHE A 472 -0.75 46.54 28.19
CA PHE A 472 0.45 45.69 28.08
C PHE A 472 0.11 44.23 27.75
N ALA A 473 -0.93 43.68 28.38
CA ALA A 473 -1.42 42.34 28.05
C ALA A 473 -1.91 42.26 26.59
N GLY A 474 -2.64 43.28 26.12
CA GLY A 474 -3.10 43.39 24.73
C GLY A 474 -1.95 43.47 23.72
N ILE A 475 -0.90 44.25 24.01
CA ILE A 475 0.32 44.30 23.18
C ILE A 475 1.02 42.93 23.15
N LEU A 476 1.13 42.24 24.29
CA LEU A 476 1.76 40.93 24.34
C LEU A 476 1.00 39.89 23.49
N ILE A 477 -0.34 39.94 23.54
CA ILE A 477 -1.21 39.12 22.70
C ILE A 477 -1.04 39.49 21.23
N ALA A 478 -1.03 40.78 20.89
CA ALA A 478 -0.81 41.25 19.52
C ALA A 478 0.51 40.72 18.94
N ILE A 479 1.62 40.79 19.71
CA ILE A 479 2.91 40.24 19.32
C ILE A 479 2.83 38.74 19.08
N LEU A 480 2.16 38.00 19.99
CA LEU A 480 1.97 36.56 19.87
C LEU A 480 1.18 36.20 18.60
N ILE A 481 0.06 36.90 18.35
CA ILE A 481 -0.81 36.71 17.18
C ILE A 481 -0.03 36.99 15.88
N ILE A 482 0.69 38.12 15.80
CA ILE A 482 1.50 38.48 14.63
C ILE A 482 2.60 37.43 14.39
N TYR A 483 3.29 37.00 15.44
CA TYR A 483 4.34 35.98 15.35
C TYR A 483 3.79 34.65 14.82
N LEU A 484 2.64 34.19 15.35
CA LEU A 484 1.98 32.98 14.87
C LEU A 484 1.52 33.12 13.42
N GLY A 485 0.90 34.25 13.07
CA GLY A 485 0.47 34.56 11.70
C GLY A 485 1.64 34.56 10.71
N LEU A 486 2.77 35.20 11.03
CA LEU A 486 3.97 35.21 10.20
C LEU A 486 4.59 33.82 10.07
N LYS A 487 4.60 33.04 11.15
CA LYS A 487 5.11 31.66 11.16
C LYS A 487 4.27 30.77 10.25
N PHE A 488 2.94 30.87 10.30
CA PHE A 488 2.03 30.11 9.44
C PHE A 488 2.10 30.58 7.98
N ALA A 489 2.09 31.89 7.73
CA ALA A 489 2.26 32.43 6.39
C ALA A 489 3.58 31.96 5.74
N ARG A 490 4.70 32.01 6.47
CA ARG A 490 5.98 31.49 5.99
C ARG A 490 5.89 30.00 5.67
N TYR A 491 5.27 29.20 6.54
CA TYR A 491 5.08 27.78 6.31
C TYR A 491 4.24 27.52 5.05
N ASP A 492 3.10 28.19 4.89
CA ASP A 492 2.20 28.02 3.74
C ASP A 492 2.84 28.48 2.43
N ILE A 493 3.59 29.59 2.43
CA ILE A 493 4.38 30.03 1.28
C ILE A 493 5.42 28.98 0.90
N LEU A 494 6.14 28.42 1.88
CA LEU A 494 7.12 27.37 1.62
C LEU A 494 6.46 26.11 1.04
N VAL A 495 5.28 25.71 1.51
CA VAL A 495 4.51 24.59 0.93
C VAL A 495 4.11 24.90 -0.52
N LEU A 496 3.64 26.13 -0.81
CA LEU A 496 3.28 26.54 -2.18
C LEU A 496 4.49 26.57 -3.14
N LEU A 497 5.68 26.82 -2.61
CA LEU A 497 6.95 26.77 -3.34
C LEU A 497 7.55 25.35 -3.41
N ASP A 498 6.80 24.31 -3.04
CA ASP A 498 7.22 22.91 -3.03
C ASP A 498 8.47 22.65 -2.14
N ALA A 499 8.66 23.44 -1.08
CA ALA A 499 9.79 23.26 -0.17
C ALA A 499 9.66 21.96 0.65
N CYS A 500 10.80 21.30 0.88
CA CYS A 500 10.87 20.12 1.75
C CYS A 500 10.92 20.55 3.23
N ILE A 501 9.75 20.64 3.87
CA ILE A 501 9.65 21.11 5.27
C ILE A 501 9.82 19.95 6.28
N ASP A 502 9.49 18.72 5.89
CA ASP A 502 9.48 17.56 6.79
C ASP A 502 10.75 16.71 6.66
N GLN A 503 11.86 17.20 7.24
CA GLN A 503 13.14 16.49 7.23
C GLN A 503 13.07 15.11 7.88
N LYS A 504 12.18 14.90 8.85
CA LYS A 504 12.03 13.60 9.50
C LYS A 504 11.45 12.56 8.54
N SER A 505 10.45 12.95 7.74
CA SER A 505 9.91 12.09 6.69
C SER A 505 10.94 11.84 5.59
N LEU A 506 11.75 12.83 5.21
CA LEU A 506 12.85 12.66 4.24
C LEU A 506 13.86 11.61 4.73
N GLN A 507 14.39 11.75 5.95
CA GLN A 507 15.32 10.78 6.54
C GLN A 507 14.70 9.38 6.67
N THR A 508 13.40 9.32 6.99
CA THR A 508 12.68 8.05 7.09
C THR A 508 12.51 7.39 5.73
N LEU A 509 12.25 8.18 4.68
CA LEU A 509 12.18 7.74 3.28
C LEU A 509 13.53 7.16 2.86
N GLU A 510 14.61 7.95 2.97
CA GLU A 510 15.96 7.54 2.58
C GLU A 510 16.40 6.25 3.26
N LYS A 511 16.26 6.19 4.60
CA LYS A 511 16.60 5.00 5.38
C LYS A 511 15.76 3.78 5.01
N THR A 512 14.52 3.99 4.56
CA THR A 512 13.62 2.90 4.17
C THR A 512 13.98 2.37 2.80
N VAL A 513 14.31 3.24 1.85
CA VAL A 513 14.71 2.86 0.49
C VAL A 513 16.07 2.15 0.52
N LEU A 514 17.06 2.70 1.22
CA LEU A 514 18.38 2.08 1.41
C LEU A 514 18.32 0.74 2.18
N GLY A 515 17.23 0.48 2.91
CA GLY A 515 17.02 -0.76 3.64
C GLY A 515 16.40 -1.89 2.78
N VAL A 516 16.15 -1.66 1.50
CA VAL A 516 15.62 -2.67 0.57
C VAL A 516 16.77 -3.42 -0.09
N LYS A 517 16.66 -4.75 -0.16
CA LYS A 517 17.70 -5.60 -0.75
C LYS A 517 17.75 -5.38 -2.27
N GLY A 518 18.94 -5.19 -2.83
CA GLY A 518 19.14 -4.89 -4.25
C GLY A 518 19.24 -3.41 -4.59
N VAL A 519 19.11 -2.53 -3.59
CA VAL A 519 19.38 -1.09 -3.72
C VAL A 519 20.84 -0.83 -3.34
N GLU A 520 21.62 -0.29 -4.27
CA GLU A 520 23.02 0.10 -4.02
C GLU A 520 23.11 1.52 -3.47
N GLY A 521 22.22 2.40 -3.91
CA GLY A 521 22.23 3.81 -3.55
C GLY A 521 20.95 4.55 -3.94
N ILE A 522 20.84 5.79 -3.47
CA ILE A 522 19.80 6.73 -3.87
C ILE A 522 20.41 8.11 -4.05
N HIS A 523 19.91 8.86 -5.02
CA HIS A 523 20.27 10.25 -5.22
C HIS A 523 19.08 11.06 -5.77
N ASP A 524 19.27 12.38 -5.87
CA ASP A 524 18.25 13.34 -6.32
C ASP A 524 16.88 13.16 -5.64
N VAL A 525 16.90 12.95 -4.32
CA VAL A 525 15.68 12.75 -3.52
C VAL A 525 14.98 14.09 -3.33
N ARG A 526 13.81 14.24 -3.95
CA ARG A 526 12.96 15.43 -3.86
C ARG A 526 11.65 15.05 -3.19
N VAL A 527 11.32 15.75 -2.10
CA VAL A 527 10.06 15.53 -1.38
C VAL A 527 9.34 16.86 -1.25
N ARG A 528 8.09 16.90 -1.71
CA ARG A 528 7.21 18.06 -1.60
C ARG A 528 5.92 17.69 -0.88
N ARG A 529 5.26 18.69 -0.32
CA ARG A 529 3.96 18.55 0.34
C ARG A 529 2.88 19.24 -0.50
N SER A 530 1.72 18.61 -0.63
CA SER A 530 0.54 19.21 -1.25
C SER A 530 -0.66 18.91 -0.35
N GLY A 531 -1.17 19.94 0.34
CA GLY A 531 -2.18 19.76 1.39
C GLY A 531 -1.69 18.80 2.49
N PRO A 532 -2.48 17.76 2.86
CA PRO A 532 -2.10 16.79 3.88
C PRO A 532 -1.17 15.67 3.36
N TYR A 533 -0.89 15.64 2.04
CA TYR A 533 -0.17 14.55 1.39
C TYR A 533 1.28 14.92 1.04
N LEU A 534 2.14 13.90 1.02
CA LEU A 534 3.53 13.99 0.57
C LEU A 534 3.69 13.31 -0.79
N PHE A 535 4.52 13.93 -1.62
CA PHE A 535 4.93 13.42 -2.92
C PHE A 535 6.45 13.35 -2.91
N ALA A 536 6.99 12.20 -3.31
CA ALA A 536 8.43 11.99 -3.40
C ALA A 536 8.84 11.60 -4.82
N GLU A 537 10.02 12.06 -5.22
CA GLU A 537 10.70 11.69 -6.46
C GLU A 537 12.14 11.31 -6.07
N LEU A 538 12.64 10.20 -6.58
CA LEU A 538 14.00 9.76 -6.28
C LEU A 538 14.59 8.91 -7.40
N HIS A 539 15.91 8.96 -7.53
CA HIS A 539 16.67 8.08 -8.39
C HIS A 539 17.22 6.91 -7.56
N LEU A 540 17.05 5.70 -8.07
CA LEU A 540 17.38 4.46 -7.40
C LEU A 540 18.53 3.77 -8.13
N GLU A 541 19.67 3.63 -7.46
CA GLU A 541 20.84 2.94 -8.02
C GLU A 541 20.74 1.44 -7.77
N LEU A 542 20.87 0.66 -8.83
CA LEU A 542 20.70 -0.79 -8.84
C LEU A 542 21.92 -1.51 -9.43
N GLU A 543 22.12 -2.77 -9.02
CA GLU A 543 23.17 -3.64 -9.53
C GLU A 543 23.03 -3.88 -11.05
N ARG A 544 24.18 -3.93 -11.75
CA ARG A 544 24.21 -4.17 -13.19
C ARG A 544 23.68 -5.55 -13.55
N GLY A 545 22.85 -5.62 -14.58
CA GLY A 545 22.24 -6.87 -15.03
C GLY A 545 20.99 -7.28 -14.25
N THR A 546 20.51 -6.43 -13.34
CA THR A 546 19.21 -6.62 -12.69
C THR A 546 18.12 -6.66 -13.74
N SER A 547 17.32 -7.73 -13.73
CA SER A 547 16.25 -7.93 -14.72
C SER A 547 15.10 -6.95 -14.47
N LEU A 548 14.35 -6.59 -15.53
CA LEU A 548 13.16 -5.71 -15.39
C LEU A 548 12.17 -6.20 -14.32
N LYS A 549 12.02 -7.51 -14.20
CA LYS A 549 11.14 -8.13 -13.20
C LYS A 549 11.66 -7.94 -11.77
N GLU A 550 12.96 -7.97 -11.57
CA GLU A 550 13.58 -7.68 -10.27
C GLU A 550 13.44 -6.19 -9.93
N ILE A 551 13.63 -5.30 -10.90
CA ILE A 551 13.41 -3.85 -10.72
C ILE A 551 11.96 -3.57 -10.29
N GLU A 552 10.96 -4.15 -10.97
CA GLU A 552 9.54 -4.00 -10.60
C GLU A 552 9.27 -4.50 -9.17
N ASN A 553 9.88 -5.61 -8.77
CA ASN A 553 9.74 -6.15 -7.41
C ASN A 553 10.36 -5.21 -6.36
N ILE A 554 11.56 -4.67 -6.63
CA ILE A 554 12.25 -3.72 -5.74
C ILE A 554 11.41 -2.44 -5.58
N ILE A 555 10.92 -1.87 -6.70
CA ILE A 555 10.06 -0.68 -6.69
C ILE A 555 8.77 -0.96 -5.90
N SER A 556 8.14 -2.13 -6.09
CA SER A 556 6.94 -2.52 -5.35
C SER A 556 7.22 -2.67 -3.84
N GLU A 557 8.36 -3.27 -3.47
CA GLU A 557 8.77 -3.40 -2.08
C GLU A 557 9.03 -2.04 -1.43
N ILE A 558 9.71 -1.12 -2.13
CA ILE A 558 9.93 0.26 -1.67
C ILE A 558 8.59 0.95 -1.43
N ASN A 559 7.69 0.94 -2.42
CA ASN A 559 6.37 1.58 -2.31
C ASN A 559 5.58 1.07 -1.10
N ASN A 560 5.57 -0.25 -0.87
CA ASN A 560 4.89 -0.85 0.27
C ASN A 560 5.52 -0.44 1.62
N LYS A 561 6.85 -0.51 1.74
CA LYS A 561 7.55 -0.15 2.98
C LYS A 561 7.43 1.33 3.32
N VAL A 562 7.48 2.20 2.31
CA VAL A 562 7.33 3.64 2.53
C VAL A 562 5.90 3.98 2.93
N LYS A 563 4.89 3.41 2.27
CA LYS A 563 3.47 3.65 2.61
C LYS A 563 3.12 3.18 4.04
N GLU A 564 3.76 2.11 4.52
CA GLU A 564 3.61 1.63 5.90
C GLU A 564 4.25 2.57 6.93
N LYS A 565 5.44 3.12 6.64
CA LYS A 565 6.18 3.99 7.58
C LYS A 565 5.80 5.46 7.51
N ILE A 566 5.34 5.93 6.34
CA ILE A 566 4.93 7.31 6.06
C ILE A 566 3.52 7.26 5.47
N PRO A 567 2.47 7.14 6.31
CA PRO A 567 1.08 7.03 5.83
C PRO A 567 0.58 8.24 5.04
N SER A 568 1.21 9.40 5.22
CA SER A 568 0.92 10.64 4.48
C SER A 568 1.56 10.66 3.09
N MET A 569 2.38 9.67 2.71
CA MET A 569 2.96 9.56 1.37
C MET A 569 1.90 9.03 0.39
N ASP A 570 1.44 9.90 -0.51
CA ASP A 570 0.41 9.58 -1.49
C ASP A 570 1.03 8.93 -2.74
N HIS A 571 2.09 9.54 -3.28
CA HIS A 571 2.78 9.05 -4.46
C HIS A 571 4.30 9.14 -4.33
N ILE A 572 5.00 8.12 -4.86
CA ILE A 572 6.46 8.10 -5.03
C ILE A 572 6.78 7.78 -6.49
N ILE A 573 7.55 8.64 -7.14
CA ILE A 573 8.13 8.39 -8.46
C ILE A 573 9.55 7.87 -8.23
N ILE A 574 9.83 6.67 -8.72
CA ILE A 574 11.13 6.02 -8.59
C ILE A 574 11.70 5.84 -10.00
N GLN A 575 12.84 6.47 -10.25
CA GLN A 575 13.59 6.30 -11.49
C GLN A 575 14.75 5.34 -11.27
N PRO A 576 14.72 4.10 -11.82
CA PRO A 576 15.81 3.16 -11.69
C PRO A 576 16.97 3.53 -12.61
N GLU A 577 18.17 3.58 -12.04
CA GLU A 577 19.42 3.90 -12.73
C GLU A 577 20.49 2.86 -12.41
N THR A 578 21.44 2.69 -13.33
CA THR A 578 22.64 1.88 -13.09
C THR A 578 23.81 2.80 -12.82
N PRO A 579 24.65 2.51 -11.81
CA PRO A 579 25.77 3.38 -11.51
C PRO A 579 26.73 3.46 -12.71
N PRO A 580 27.19 4.66 -13.10
CA PRO A 580 28.13 4.82 -14.22
C PRO A 580 29.46 4.10 -13.93
N LYS A 581 30.14 3.54 -14.96
CA LYS A 581 31.50 3.00 -14.76
C LYS A 581 32.50 4.15 -14.79
N ASP A 582 33.38 4.18 -13.80
CA ASP A 582 34.57 5.03 -13.77
C ASP A 582 35.77 4.43 -14.54
N TYR A 583 35.63 3.22 -15.08
CA TYR A 583 36.70 2.45 -15.75
C TYR A 583 36.11 1.59 -16.88
N MET A 584 36.92 1.16 -17.85
CA MET A 584 36.51 0.22 -18.91
C MET A 584 37.26 -1.10 -18.79
N LEU A 585 36.55 -2.20 -18.99
CA LEU A 585 37.10 -3.54 -19.13
C LEU A 585 37.36 -3.83 -20.61
N ILE A 586 38.63 -4.01 -20.97
CA ILE A 586 39.06 -4.23 -22.35
C ILE A 586 39.65 -5.64 -22.45
N ALA A 587 39.14 -6.43 -23.39
CA ALA A 587 39.61 -7.78 -23.63
C ALA A 587 40.38 -7.93 -24.94
N ALA A 588 41.40 -8.79 -24.96
CA ALA A 588 42.12 -9.16 -26.18
C ALA A 588 42.44 -10.67 -26.22
N PRO A 589 42.32 -11.33 -27.39
CA PRO A 589 42.73 -12.72 -27.58
C PRO A 589 44.26 -12.84 -27.63
N LEU A 590 44.83 -13.81 -26.92
CA LEU A 590 46.28 -14.04 -26.83
C LEU A 590 46.68 -15.45 -27.29
N LYS A 591 47.93 -15.59 -27.76
CA LYS A 591 48.56 -16.89 -28.08
C LYS A 591 49.32 -17.49 -26.90
N ASP A 592 49.90 -16.66 -26.06
CA ASP A 592 50.74 -17.06 -24.94
C ASP A 592 50.34 -16.34 -23.64
N ASN A 593 50.77 -16.90 -22.50
CA ASN A 593 50.47 -16.38 -21.17
C ASN A 593 51.72 -15.74 -20.57
N LYS A 594 52.10 -14.56 -21.08
CA LYS A 594 53.25 -13.76 -20.60
C LYS A 594 52.82 -12.40 -20.05
N GLY A 595 51.59 -12.27 -19.57
CA GLY A 595 51.08 -10.97 -19.10
C GLY A 595 50.94 -9.95 -20.24
N LEU A 596 51.39 -8.72 -20.01
CA LEU A 596 51.36 -7.63 -20.99
C LEU A 596 52.39 -7.80 -22.13
N ASP A 597 53.33 -8.74 -22.03
CA ASP A 597 54.27 -9.08 -23.11
C ASP A 597 53.72 -10.14 -24.08
N SER A 598 52.46 -10.54 -23.92
CA SER A 598 51.84 -11.59 -24.72
C SER A 598 51.48 -11.11 -26.13
N THR A 599 51.45 -12.05 -27.06
CA THR A 599 51.13 -11.77 -28.47
C THR A 599 49.64 -11.96 -28.77
N ILE A 600 49.04 -11.01 -29.49
CA ILE A 600 47.63 -11.09 -29.88
C ILE A 600 47.42 -12.24 -30.87
N SER A 601 46.39 -13.05 -30.62
CA SER A 601 45.97 -14.10 -31.53
C SER A 601 45.12 -13.53 -32.67
N PRO A 602 45.43 -13.84 -33.95
CA PRO A 602 44.65 -13.38 -35.10
C PRO A 602 43.28 -14.06 -35.20
N HIS A 603 43.07 -15.16 -34.47
CA HIS A 603 41.84 -15.94 -34.52
C HIS A 603 41.16 -15.97 -33.14
N PHE A 604 40.10 -15.16 -32.99
CA PHE A 604 39.33 -15.04 -31.74
C PHE A 604 38.94 -16.39 -31.12
N GLY A 605 38.26 -17.27 -31.88
CA GLY A 605 37.79 -18.55 -31.35
C GLY A 605 38.88 -19.62 -31.16
N LYS A 606 40.10 -19.41 -31.68
CA LYS A 606 41.24 -20.34 -31.52
C LYS A 606 42.31 -19.79 -30.58
N ALA A 607 42.09 -18.63 -29.97
CA ALA A 607 43.02 -18.08 -28.99
C ALA A 607 43.16 -19.03 -27.82
N ASP A 608 44.38 -19.18 -27.29
CA ASP A 608 44.65 -20.05 -26.16
C ASP A 608 44.24 -19.36 -24.85
N TYR A 609 44.34 -18.03 -24.81
CA TYR A 609 44.05 -17.19 -23.65
C TYR A 609 43.31 -15.90 -24.06
N PHE A 610 42.67 -15.26 -23.09
CA PHE A 610 42.18 -13.88 -23.19
C PHE A 610 42.76 -13.06 -22.04
N ILE A 611 43.27 -11.87 -22.34
CA ILE A 611 43.56 -10.86 -21.31
C ILE A 611 42.33 -9.98 -21.13
N ILE A 612 42.00 -9.64 -19.88
CA ILE A 612 40.98 -8.66 -19.51
C ILE A 612 41.67 -7.62 -18.65
N ALA A 613 41.74 -6.38 -19.14
CA ALA A 613 42.40 -5.26 -18.49
C ALA A 613 41.37 -4.22 -18.05
N SER A 614 41.48 -3.76 -16.79
CA SER A 614 40.72 -2.61 -16.28
C SER A 614 41.50 -1.34 -16.53
N VAL A 615 40.91 -0.41 -17.29
CA VAL A 615 41.56 0.85 -17.69
C VAL A 615 40.79 2.04 -17.13
N LYS A 616 41.49 2.90 -16.38
CA LYS A 616 40.98 4.15 -15.83
C LYS A 616 42.01 5.25 -16.01
N ASP A 617 41.57 6.43 -16.44
CA ASP A 617 42.41 7.62 -16.64
C ASP A 617 43.67 7.37 -17.49
N ASP A 618 43.48 6.62 -18.59
CA ASP A 618 44.54 6.27 -19.55
C ASP A 618 45.68 5.42 -18.96
N ARG A 619 45.39 4.68 -17.87
CA ARG A 619 46.29 3.72 -17.24
C ARG A 619 45.60 2.39 -17.00
N ILE A 620 46.33 1.30 -17.25
CA ILE A 620 45.90 -0.05 -16.86
C ILE A 620 46.04 -0.18 -15.34
N GLN A 621 44.93 -0.40 -14.66
CA GLN A 621 44.88 -0.55 -13.19
C GLN A 621 45.18 -1.99 -12.77
N ASP A 622 44.57 -2.95 -13.47
CA ASP A 622 44.72 -4.38 -13.23
C ASP A 622 44.51 -5.15 -14.54
N SER A 623 45.11 -6.32 -14.65
CA SER A 623 44.92 -7.21 -15.79
C SER A 623 44.97 -8.67 -15.37
N LYS A 624 44.00 -9.45 -15.85
CA LYS A 624 43.95 -10.90 -15.65
C LYS A 624 43.98 -11.63 -16.98
N ILE A 625 44.63 -12.79 -17.00
CA ILE A 625 44.61 -13.70 -18.14
C ILE A 625 43.78 -14.92 -17.79
N ILE A 626 42.80 -15.24 -18.64
CA ILE A 626 41.94 -16.42 -18.53
C ILE A 626 42.23 -17.38 -19.67
N GLU A 627 42.21 -18.69 -19.39
CA GLU A 627 42.31 -19.70 -20.45
C GLU A 627 41.03 -19.73 -21.27
N ASN A 628 41.14 -19.98 -22.59
CA ASN A 628 39.98 -20.22 -23.43
C ASN A 628 39.55 -21.70 -23.34
N PRO A 629 38.48 -22.04 -22.60
CA PRO A 629 38.00 -23.43 -22.49
C PRO A 629 37.47 -23.96 -23.83
N ALA A 630 37.20 -23.07 -24.79
CA ALA A 630 36.71 -23.43 -26.10
C ALA A 630 37.82 -23.75 -27.12
N ARG A 631 39.11 -23.69 -26.73
CA ARG A 631 40.25 -23.89 -27.65
C ARG A 631 40.25 -25.27 -28.32
N GLU A 632 39.75 -26.30 -27.64
CA GLU A 632 39.75 -27.69 -28.13
C GLU A 632 38.46 -28.10 -28.85
N LEU A 633 37.35 -27.37 -28.70
CA LEU A 633 36.02 -27.80 -29.17
C LEU A 633 35.88 -27.82 -30.69
N GLU A 634 35.65 -28.95 -31.36
CA GLU A 634 35.60 -28.97 -32.85
C GLU A 634 34.55 -28.01 -33.50
N LYS A 635 33.47 -27.65 -32.79
CA LYS A 635 32.41 -26.74 -33.29
C LYS A 635 32.02 -25.71 -32.24
N LYS A 636 31.50 -24.56 -32.70
CA LYS A 636 31.00 -23.42 -31.88
C LYS A 636 32.05 -22.74 -30.97
N ARG A 637 33.35 -22.91 -31.23
CA ARG A 637 34.44 -22.30 -30.43
C ARG A 637 34.23 -20.81 -30.16
N GLY A 638 33.94 -20.05 -31.22
CA GLY A 638 33.77 -18.61 -31.11
C GLY A 638 32.54 -18.20 -30.29
N ILE A 639 31.43 -18.94 -30.36
CA ILE A 639 30.23 -18.63 -29.56
C ILE A 639 30.55 -18.84 -28.08
N LYS A 640 31.22 -19.94 -27.75
CA LYS A 640 31.57 -20.25 -26.36
C LYS A 640 32.61 -19.29 -25.78
N ALA A 641 33.59 -18.86 -26.59
CA ALA A 641 34.53 -17.81 -26.21
C ALA A 641 33.85 -16.45 -26.01
N ALA A 642 32.84 -16.13 -26.83
CA ALA A 642 32.04 -14.92 -26.66
C ALA A 642 31.13 -14.98 -25.41
N GLU A 643 30.55 -16.13 -25.09
CA GLU A 643 29.82 -16.34 -23.83
C GLU A 643 30.73 -16.13 -22.61
N LEU A 644 31.95 -16.67 -22.64
CA LEU A 644 32.93 -16.44 -21.57
C LEU A 644 33.21 -14.95 -21.34
N LEU A 645 33.49 -14.21 -22.42
CA LEU A 645 33.79 -12.78 -22.29
C LEU A 645 32.56 -11.95 -21.91
N LYS A 646 31.37 -12.38 -22.31
CA LYS A 646 30.11 -11.79 -21.85
C LYS A 646 29.95 -11.98 -20.33
N ASP A 647 30.20 -13.17 -19.82
CA ASP A 647 30.09 -13.48 -18.39
C ASP A 647 31.10 -12.68 -17.56
N GLU A 648 32.24 -12.33 -18.17
CA GLU A 648 33.27 -11.45 -17.59
C GLU A 648 32.94 -9.94 -17.67
N GLY A 649 31.85 -9.55 -18.32
CA GLY A 649 31.33 -8.17 -18.30
C GLY A 649 32.20 -7.14 -19.03
N ILE A 650 32.92 -7.56 -20.09
CA ILE A 650 33.83 -6.69 -20.84
C ILE A 650 33.07 -5.55 -21.55
N ASP A 651 33.71 -4.39 -21.69
CA ASP A 651 33.16 -3.23 -22.39
C ASP A 651 33.64 -3.15 -23.84
N VAL A 652 34.89 -3.52 -24.12
CA VAL A 652 35.50 -3.44 -25.46
C VAL A 652 36.26 -4.72 -25.77
N LEU A 653 36.12 -5.25 -26.99
CA LEU A 653 36.88 -6.40 -27.47
C LEU A 653 37.86 -5.99 -28.58
N ILE A 654 39.15 -6.29 -28.39
CA ILE A 654 40.19 -6.07 -29.38
C ILE A 654 40.26 -7.28 -30.31
N VAL A 655 39.91 -7.09 -31.57
CA VAL A 655 39.91 -8.14 -32.59
C VAL A 655 39.94 -7.52 -33.98
N ASP A 656 40.58 -8.19 -34.93
CA ASP A 656 40.63 -7.70 -36.32
C ASP A 656 39.35 -8.06 -37.11
N HIS A 657 38.88 -9.31 -36.95
CA HIS A 657 37.64 -9.79 -37.54
C HIS A 657 36.89 -10.73 -36.57
N LEU A 658 35.59 -10.51 -36.40
CA LEU A 658 34.70 -11.35 -35.59
C LEU A 658 33.65 -12.00 -36.50
N SER A 659 33.40 -13.31 -36.36
CA SER A 659 32.38 -14.01 -37.16
C SER A 659 30.96 -13.74 -36.62
N GLU A 660 29.93 -14.03 -37.43
CA GLU A 660 28.52 -13.70 -37.09
C GLU A 660 28.05 -14.26 -35.74
N GLY A 661 28.39 -15.50 -35.41
CA GLY A 661 27.98 -16.14 -34.14
C GLY A 661 28.48 -15.39 -32.90
N PRO A 662 29.79 -15.24 -32.69
CA PRO A 662 30.36 -14.41 -31.61
C PRO A 662 29.86 -12.97 -31.63
N SER A 663 29.71 -12.37 -32.82
CA SER A 663 29.20 -11.00 -32.97
C SER A 663 27.78 -10.86 -32.46
N TYR A 664 26.91 -11.84 -32.74
CA TYR A 664 25.55 -11.86 -32.23
C TYR A 664 25.54 -11.90 -30.70
N VAL A 665 26.35 -12.77 -30.08
CA VAL A 665 26.44 -12.89 -28.61
C VAL A 665 26.88 -11.59 -27.95
N LEU A 666 27.88 -10.91 -28.51
CA LEU A 666 28.47 -9.71 -27.92
C LEU A 666 27.75 -8.40 -28.31
N SER A 667 26.95 -8.38 -29.38
CA SER A 667 26.35 -7.15 -29.94
C SER A 667 25.55 -6.29 -28.97
N GLN A 668 24.96 -6.89 -27.94
CA GLN A 668 24.15 -6.20 -26.92
C GLN A 668 24.85 -6.03 -25.58
N HIS A 669 26.11 -6.49 -25.45
CA HIS A 669 26.80 -6.58 -24.16
C HIS A 669 28.09 -5.77 -24.10
N ILE A 670 28.65 -5.36 -25.25
CA ILE A 670 29.88 -4.57 -25.33
C ILE A 670 29.63 -3.25 -26.07
N LEU A 671 30.41 -2.21 -25.77
CA LEU A 671 30.40 -0.92 -26.48
C LEU A 671 30.84 -1.05 -27.94
N GLY A 672 31.74 -1.99 -28.22
CA GLY A 672 32.14 -2.33 -29.58
C GLY A 672 33.49 -3.04 -29.68
N THR A 673 34.00 -3.13 -30.91
CA THR A 673 35.28 -3.77 -31.21
C THR A 673 36.36 -2.77 -31.67
N ALA A 674 37.60 -3.03 -31.28
CA ALA A 674 38.78 -2.26 -31.69
C ALA A 674 39.75 -3.15 -32.49
N LYS A 675 40.36 -2.59 -33.54
CA LYS A 675 41.46 -3.30 -34.23
C LYS A 675 42.74 -3.20 -33.40
N PRO A 676 43.58 -4.25 -33.37
CA PRO A 676 44.86 -4.21 -32.67
C PRO A 676 45.81 -3.24 -33.39
N LYS A 677 45.97 -2.02 -32.86
CA LYS A 677 46.87 -0.98 -33.39
C LYS A 677 47.79 -0.49 -32.26
N GLY A 678 49.09 -0.74 -32.36
CA GLY A 678 50.09 -0.32 -31.39
C GLY A 678 51.38 -1.15 -31.47
N SER A 679 52.42 -0.69 -30.77
CA SER A 679 53.74 -1.33 -30.69
C SER A 679 53.79 -2.45 -29.64
N SER A 680 53.08 -2.28 -28.53
CA SER A 680 52.97 -3.25 -27.44
C SER A 680 51.49 -3.59 -27.16
N LEU A 681 51.23 -4.67 -26.41
CA LEU A 681 49.86 -5.02 -26.00
C LEU A 681 49.26 -3.93 -25.10
N GLU A 682 50.07 -3.31 -24.25
CA GLU A 682 49.68 -2.16 -23.42
C GLU A 682 49.23 -0.99 -24.29
N ASP A 683 50.01 -0.61 -25.31
CA ASP A 683 49.64 0.45 -26.27
C ASP A 683 48.33 0.12 -27.00
N ILE A 684 48.13 -1.15 -27.37
CA ILE A 684 46.94 -1.61 -28.06
C ILE A 684 45.69 -1.49 -27.16
N ILE A 685 45.82 -1.85 -25.88
CA ILE A 685 44.74 -1.73 -24.88
C ILE A 685 44.40 -0.26 -24.63
N LEU A 686 45.41 0.61 -24.44
CA LEU A 686 45.20 2.04 -24.23
C LEU A 686 44.62 2.74 -25.47
N ASN A 687 45.04 2.35 -26.67
CA ASN A 687 44.45 2.87 -27.91
C ASN A 687 42.99 2.44 -28.08
N ALA A 688 42.63 1.22 -27.67
CA ALA A 688 41.24 0.78 -27.63
C ALA A 688 40.43 1.59 -26.60
N TYR A 689 40.98 1.84 -25.42
CA TYR A 689 40.36 2.70 -24.40
C TYR A 689 40.07 4.11 -24.94
N ARG A 690 41.07 4.77 -25.54
CA ARG A 690 40.94 6.12 -26.11
C ARG A 690 39.91 6.23 -27.24
N LYS A 691 39.66 5.14 -27.97
CA LYS A 691 38.67 5.11 -29.05
C LYS A 691 37.23 5.10 -28.53
N PHE A 692 37.00 4.52 -27.34
CA PHE A 692 35.67 4.27 -26.78
C PHE A 692 35.36 5.10 -25.53
N ARG A 693 36.32 5.90 -25.05
CA ARG A 693 36.13 7.02 -24.13
C ARG A 693 35.51 8.21 -24.87
#